data_AF-A0A933VHZ2-F1
#
_entry.id   AF-A0A933VHZ2-F1
#
_cell.length_a   1.000
_cell.length_b   1.000
_cell.length_c   1.000
_cell.angle_alpha   90.00
_cell.angle_beta   90.00
_cell.angle_gamma   90.00
#
_symmetry.space_group_name_H-M   'P 1'
#
loop_
_entity.id
_entity.type
_entity.pdbx_description
1 polymer ?
#
loop_
_entity_poly.entity_id
_entity_poly.type
_entity_poly.pdbx_seq_one_letter_code
_entity_poly.pdbx_strand_id
1 'polypeptide(L)'
;MKRFADHARTHSKYIIGGIIFLCAIALYIRTTAPTLGGSFDSEEFQFAASELAIVHSTGYPLYLILGKIFTTLVPIGNIAYRMNLLSAIIGAATVVIVYLNTQTLTQRQLPSIATAALFATNPAIWRQSGIASVGPLHFLIIALIVYVVLQWLEHKTPLTLVSLCLGLGLAHHRTSTTLAIPIGMLVLLNDVNLLRRPRDLAKNLFWLALPLLFYLYLPIFSNGSPWYSNTLMGFWHQITGTSPSDFVRNTPSAILEGLVLISQFLHDSFGYLGLILIIVGVSVSIRRILRQANINTYIFLGIATLVFYGQGIFLAGESDRYLGLPFLFLIYWFALGVSQIETWPGSVKFRQVPQLSYGRQIALAIVLGLFIALPFATRFRIADWSTFNRTYKLWDEVFTLPIPQNATMVGNWGQMNAMRYMQRIEHRRPDLQIVGTQDDPTPQTEAAQATLADGRTIFLAPGVTLPNGDYRYALLGPLLELRDKPQQQTPANEMNLAINPSLTLADYEITTALELYAPTTSIAPARTARVSLTWRAEDVVKDFLVRLKLFDPDGRLISQKDEAPVRGLYPASQWQRGEYVNDVHNFLIPAGSPPGKYQLKLQTLDRATKKSTSDEIMLASLNIERVTNLTSDQVFIQHPTDIVLNDRIALLGYGGLDNPRRAGETIGFSLVFAVRQNVGQDAPLEIGLVGSSGKAIAIWQRAPISFYPTREWHKGEILKTYYDLPLTENLPAGEYSIKITLGQQPTAIGKIQIVP
;
A
#
# COMPACT_ATOMS: atom_id res chain seq x y z
N MET A 1 33.69 3.08 43.36
CA MET A 1 33.83 3.37 41.90
C MET A 1 33.17 2.30 41.00
N LYS A 2 33.53 1.01 41.07
CA LYS A 2 32.96 -0.05 40.19
C LYS A 2 31.43 -0.19 40.27
N ARG A 3 30.85 -0.27 41.48
CA ARG A 3 29.39 -0.26 41.71
C ARG A 3 28.69 0.99 41.16
N PHE A 4 29.34 2.15 41.20
CA PHE A 4 28.78 3.42 40.70
C PHE A 4 28.78 3.46 39.16
N ALA A 5 29.85 2.96 38.53
CA ALA A 5 29.95 2.80 37.08
C ALA A 5 28.96 1.76 36.54
N ASP A 6 28.75 0.64 37.25
CA ASP A 6 27.76 -0.38 36.89
C ASP A 6 26.32 0.15 37.05
N HIS A 7 26.05 0.95 38.08
CA HIS A 7 24.74 1.59 38.28
C HIS A 7 24.45 2.65 37.20
N ALA A 8 25.43 3.48 36.85
CA ALA A 8 25.32 4.48 35.77
C ALA A 8 25.12 3.84 34.39
N ARG A 9 25.86 2.75 34.08
CA ARG A 9 25.66 1.96 32.84
C ARG A 9 24.27 1.33 32.77
N THR A 10 23.75 0.88 33.90
CA THR A 10 22.41 0.27 33.98
C THR A 10 21.31 1.29 33.72
N HIS A 11 21.43 2.51 34.24
CA HIS A 11 20.46 3.60 33.97
C HIS A 11 20.54 4.09 32.51
N SER A 12 21.76 4.21 31.98
CA SER A 12 21.99 4.71 30.61
C SER A 12 21.30 3.85 29.54
N LYS A 13 21.31 2.51 29.66
CA LYS A 13 20.64 1.64 28.68
C LYS A 13 19.12 1.82 28.64
N TYR A 14 18.46 2.05 29.79
CA TYR A 14 17.00 2.24 29.81
C TYR A 14 16.60 3.61 29.27
N ILE A 15 17.40 4.65 29.52
CA ILE A 15 17.20 5.98 28.94
C ILE A 15 17.33 5.92 27.40
N ILE A 16 18.39 5.27 26.90
CA ILE A 16 18.56 5.06 25.44
C ILE A 16 17.40 4.25 24.87
N GLY A 17 16.96 3.20 25.57
CA GLY A 17 15.77 2.42 25.18
C GLY A 17 14.51 3.29 25.07
N GLY A 18 14.30 4.23 26.00
CA GLY A 18 13.20 5.19 25.96
C GLY A 18 13.29 6.13 24.75
N ILE A 19 14.49 6.63 24.42
CA ILE A 19 14.71 7.46 23.23
C ILE A 19 14.44 6.65 21.95
N ILE A 20 14.93 5.41 21.88
CA ILE A 20 14.67 4.51 20.75
C ILE A 20 13.17 4.27 20.57
N PHE A 21 12.44 4.04 21.66
CA PHE A 21 10.98 3.90 21.63
C PHE A 21 10.32 5.15 21.04
N LEU A 22 10.66 6.34 21.54
CA LEU A 22 10.07 7.60 21.09
C LEU A 22 10.36 7.88 19.61
N CYS A 23 11.57 7.58 19.13
CA CYS A 23 11.91 7.71 17.71
C CYS A 23 11.14 6.70 16.84
N ALA A 24 11.07 5.43 17.27
CA ALA A 24 10.37 4.38 16.52
C ALA A 24 8.86 4.63 16.47
N ILE A 25 8.23 5.01 17.60
CA ILE A 25 6.80 5.27 17.63
C ILE A 25 6.43 6.53 16.84
N ALA A 26 7.27 7.58 16.88
CA ALA A 26 7.06 8.77 16.04
C ALA A 26 7.13 8.42 14.55
N LEU A 27 8.08 7.57 14.16
CA LEU A 27 8.21 7.08 12.78
C LEU A 27 6.96 6.28 12.36
N TYR A 28 6.54 5.32 13.18
CA TYR A 28 5.43 4.43 12.87
C TYR A 28 4.08 5.15 12.87
N ILE A 29 3.80 6.03 13.84
CA ILE A 29 2.56 6.83 13.84
C ILE A 29 2.51 7.76 12.61
N ARG A 30 3.62 8.39 12.23
CA ARG A 30 3.69 9.28 11.05
C ARG A 30 3.34 8.56 9.75
N THR A 31 3.56 7.25 9.70
CA THR A 31 3.41 6.41 8.49
C THR A 31 2.29 5.38 8.62
N THR A 32 1.49 5.46 9.67
CA THR A 32 0.39 4.53 9.94
C THR A 32 -0.80 4.84 9.04
N ALA A 33 -1.48 3.79 8.54
CA ALA A 33 -2.69 3.94 7.75
C ALA A 33 -3.78 4.69 8.54
N PRO A 34 -4.38 5.76 7.99
CA PRO A 34 -5.29 6.63 8.73
C PRO A 34 -6.70 6.02 8.97
N THR A 35 -7.04 4.91 8.32
CA THR A 35 -8.40 4.34 8.33
C THR A 35 -8.39 2.86 7.89
N LEU A 36 -9.58 2.31 7.61
CA LEU A 36 -9.84 0.97 7.10
C LEU A 36 -9.00 0.64 5.87
N GLY A 37 -8.49 -0.58 5.88
CA GLY A 37 -7.65 -1.13 4.83
C GLY A 37 -6.22 -1.33 5.27
N GLY A 38 -5.43 -1.84 4.35
CA GLY A 38 -4.01 -2.07 4.53
C GLY A 38 -3.55 -3.19 3.61
N SER A 39 -2.89 -4.18 4.19
CA SER A 39 -2.43 -5.38 3.52
C SER A 39 -2.59 -6.60 4.43
N PHE A 40 -2.25 -7.78 3.92
CA PHE A 40 -2.35 -9.07 4.59
C PHE A 40 -3.80 -9.42 4.91
N ASP A 41 -4.29 -9.08 6.11
CA ASP A 41 -5.66 -9.37 6.57
C ASP A 41 -6.19 -8.19 7.42
N SER A 42 -5.70 -6.98 7.16
CA SER A 42 -5.94 -5.80 8.01
C SER A 42 -7.42 -5.51 8.19
N GLU A 43 -8.20 -5.58 7.12
CA GLU A 43 -9.63 -5.31 7.11
C GLU A 43 -10.39 -6.24 8.07
N GLU A 44 -10.00 -7.52 8.14
CA GLU A 44 -10.63 -8.49 9.02
C GLU A 44 -10.33 -8.18 10.49
N PHE A 45 -9.07 -7.95 10.82
CA PHE A 45 -8.67 -7.62 12.18
C PHE A 45 -9.26 -6.31 12.69
N GLN A 46 -9.42 -5.32 11.80
CA GLN A 46 -9.94 -3.99 12.14
C GLN A 46 -11.41 -4.04 12.61
N PHE A 47 -12.24 -4.94 12.09
CA PHE A 47 -13.60 -5.13 12.61
C PHE A 47 -13.66 -6.20 13.71
N ALA A 48 -12.97 -7.33 13.52
CA ALA A 48 -13.11 -8.50 14.40
C ALA A 48 -12.66 -8.23 15.84
N ALA A 49 -11.62 -7.41 16.03
CA ALA A 49 -11.16 -7.05 17.37
C ALA A 49 -12.22 -6.26 18.16
N SER A 50 -13.01 -5.41 17.50
CA SER A 50 -14.04 -4.62 18.17
C SER A 50 -15.24 -5.46 18.60
N GLU A 51 -15.60 -6.47 17.81
CA GLU A 51 -16.73 -7.36 18.12
C GLU A 51 -16.34 -8.64 18.86
N LEU A 52 -15.04 -8.89 19.04
CA LEU A 52 -14.52 -10.21 19.45
C LEU A 52 -15.04 -11.33 18.50
N ALA A 53 -15.07 -11.04 17.19
CA ALA A 53 -15.43 -12.02 16.18
C ALA A 53 -14.28 -13.01 15.95
N ILE A 54 -14.59 -14.23 15.53
CA ILE A 54 -13.58 -15.20 15.14
C ILE A 54 -13.12 -14.90 13.71
N VAL A 55 -11.80 -14.89 13.51
CA VAL A 55 -11.14 -14.68 12.22
C VAL A 55 -10.61 -15.99 11.65
N HIS A 56 -10.04 -15.94 10.45
CA HIS A 56 -9.34 -17.08 9.85
C HIS A 56 -8.35 -17.78 10.80
N SER A 57 -8.10 -19.07 10.55
CA SER A 57 -7.16 -19.87 11.34
C SER A 57 -5.77 -19.21 11.40
N THR A 58 -5.16 -19.04 12.58
CA THR A 58 -5.46 -19.73 13.84
C THR A 58 -6.38 -18.99 14.82
N GLY A 59 -7.12 -17.97 14.36
CA GLY A 59 -8.08 -17.19 15.15
C GLY A 59 -7.48 -16.07 16.02
N TYR A 60 -6.16 -16.09 16.26
CA TYR A 60 -5.40 -15.00 16.91
C TYR A 60 -6.03 -14.40 18.19
N PRO A 61 -6.48 -15.22 19.16
CA PRO A 61 -7.30 -14.75 20.28
C PRO A 61 -6.59 -13.69 21.14
N LEU A 62 -5.29 -13.87 21.40
CA LEU A 62 -4.51 -12.91 22.17
C LEU A 62 -4.52 -11.51 21.52
N TYR A 63 -4.34 -11.45 20.20
CA TYR A 63 -4.33 -10.20 19.44
C TYR A 63 -5.71 -9.53 19.41
N LEU A 64 -6.78 -10.30 19.21
CA LEU A 64 -8.14 -9.77 19.18
C LEU A 64 -8.59 -9.22 20.54
N ILE A 65 -8.27 -9.92 21.64
CA ILE A 65 -8.56 -9.44 23.00
C ILE A 65 -7.79 -8.15 23.30
N LEU A 66 -6.49 -8.10 22.97
CA LEU A 66 -5.69 -6.89 23.09
C LEU A 66 -6.28 -5.75 22.25
N GLY A 67 -6.70 -6.05 21.02
CA GLY A 67 -7.38 -5.11 20.13
C GLY A 67 -8.69 -4.58 20.69
N LYS A 68 -9.53 -5.43 21.28
CA LYS A 68 -10.78 -5.03 21.95
C LYS A 68 -10.50 -4.06 23.09
N ILE A 69 -9.54 -4.40 23.95
CA ILE A 69 -9.16 -3.55 25.09
C ILE A 69 -8.66 -2.20 24.56
N PHE A 70 -7.74 -2.20 23.59
CA PHE A 70 -7.15 -0.99 23.06
C PHE A 70 -8.17 -0.08 22.36
N THR A 71 -8.99 -0.64 21.47
CA THR A 71 -10.01 0.11 20.71
C THR A 71 -11.11 0.70 21.61
N THR A 72 -11.37 0.06 22.76
CA THR A 72 -12.29 0.55 23.79
C THR A 72 -11.68 1.67 24.65
N LEU A 73 -10.40 1.57 25.01
CA LEU A 73 -9.73 2.53 25.89
C LEU A 73 -9.16 3.76 25.18
N VAL A 74 -8.86 3.69 23.89
CA VAL A 74 -8.22 4.77 23.12
C VAL A 74 -9.22 5.40 22.15
N PRO A 75 -9.81 6.58 22.45
CA PRO A 75 -10.88 7.18 21.65
C PRO A 75 -10.36 8.12 20.55
N ILE A 76 -9.34 7.70 19.78
CA ILE A 76 -8.74 8.52 18.71
C ILE A 76 -9.05 7.90 17.35
N GLY A 77 -9.57 8.70 16.41
CA GLY A 77 -9.95 8.23 15.08
C GLY A 77 -11.02 7.14 15.09
N ASN A 78 -11.23 6.51 13.94
CA ASN A 78 -12.12 5.35 13.82
C ASN A 78 -11.46 4.07 14.33
N ILE A 79 -12.25 2.99 14.46
CA ILE A 79 -11.77 1.72 15.04
C ILE A 79 -10.61 1.13 14.23
N ALA A 80 -10.65 1.25 12.89
CA ALA A 80 -9.56 0.81 12.04
C ALA A 80 -8.23 1.52 12.36
N TYR A 81 -8.26 2.86 12.52
CA TYR A 81 -7.08 3.63 12.89
C TYR A 81 -6.51 3.20 14.25
N ARG A 82 -7.37 2.94 15.23
CA ARG A 82 -6.95 2.46 16.56
C ARG A 82 -6.23 1.11 16.48
N MET A 83 -6.70 0.20 15.65
CA MET A 83 -6.01 -1.07 15.43
C MET A 83 -4.66 -0.89 14.74
N ASN A 84 -4.54 0.05 13.80
CA ASN A 84 -3.25 0.36 13.19
C ASN A 84 -2.28 1.00 14.20
N LEU A 85 -2.77 1.88 15.09
CA LEU A 85 -1.99 2.45 16.18
C LEU A 85 -1.49 1.40 17.19
N LEU A 86 -2.30 0.40 17.50
CA LEU A 86 -1.89 -0.72 18.36
C LEU A 86 -0.65 -1.42 17.77
N SER A 87 -0.68 -1.72 16.48
CA SER A 87 0.47 -2.28 15.76
C SER A 87 1.70 -1.37 15.79
N ALA A 88 1.53 -0.04 15.67
CA ALA A 88 2.64 0.92 15.76
C ALA A 88 3.30 0.91 17.14
N ILE A 89 2.50 0.90 18.21
CA ILE A 89 2.98 0.85 19.61
C ILE A 89 3.75 -0.45 19.87
N ILE A 90 3.17 -1.58 19.46
CA ILE A 90 3.79 -2.90 19.64
C ILE A 90 5.08 -3.02 18.82
N GLY A 91 5.08 -2.50 17.59
CA GLY A 91 6.28 -2.43 16.75
C GLY A 91 7.40 -1.63 17.41
N ALA A 92 7.09 -0.43 17.94
CA ALA A 92 8.06 0.39 18.66
C ALA A 92 8.58 -0.29 19.94
N ALA A 93 7.71 -0.98 20.69
CA ALA A 93 8.12 -1.78 21.85
C ALA A 93 9.07 -2.92 21.44
N THR A 94 8.83 -3.57 20.29
CA THR A 94 9.69 -4.63 19.76
C THR A 94 11.11 -4.11 19.51
N VAL A 95 11.24 -2.91 18.93
CA VAL A 95 12.54 -2.27 18.66
C VAL A 95 13.36 -2.11 19.94
N VAL A 96 12.71 -1.76 21.07
CA VAL A 96 13.36 -1.68 22.38
C VAL A 96 13.86 -3.03 22.85
N ILE A 97 13.07 -4.10 22.69
CA ILE A 97 13.50 -5.44 23.10
C ILE A 97 14.67 -5.92 22.23
N VAL A 98 14.66 -5.63 20.92
CA VAL A 98 15.79 -5.90 20.02
C VAL A 98 17.05 -5.15 20.49
N TYR A 99 16.91 -3.87 20.87
CA TYR A 99 18.00 -3.10 21.49
C TYR A 99 18.54 -3.78 22.76
N LEU A 100 17.66 -4.23 23.67
CA LEU A 100 18.05 -4.87 24.93
C LEU A 100 18.71 -6.25 24.72
N ASN A 101 18.25 -7.03 23.73
CA ASN A 101 18.89 -8.26 23.29
C ASN A 101 20.32 -8.00 22.83
N THR A 102 20.50 -7.03 21.95
CA THR A 102 21.83 -6.66 21.46
C THR A 102 22.73 -6.11 22.55
N GLN A 103 22.18 -5.34 23.50
CA GLN A 103 22.93 -4.84 24.64
C GLN A 103 23.37 -5.98 25.57
N THR A 104 22.58 -7.04 25.68
CA THR A 104 22.93 -8.26 26.43
C THR A 104 24.03 -9.05 25.72
N LEU A 105 23.91 -9.22 24.40
CA LEU A 105 24.87 -9.99 23.58
C LEU A 105 26.23 -9.30 23.42
N THR A 106 26.23 -7.99 23.24
CA THR A 106 27.44 -7.22 22.87
C THR A 106 28.02 -6.43 24.04
N GLN A 107 27.19 -6.03 25.01
CA GLN A 107 27.55 -5.08 26.08
C GLN A 107 28.04 -3.72 25.55
N ARG A 108 27.66 -3.35 24.32
CA ARG A 108 28.10 -2.13 23.63
C ARG A 108 26.91 -1.31 23.12
N GLN A 109 26.99 0.01 23.30
CA GLN A 109 25.92 0.92 22.90
C GLN A 109 25.82 1.06 21.37
N LEU A 110 26.94 1.24 20.67
CA LEU A 110 26.93 1.50 19.23
C LEU A 110 26.32 0.36 18.40
N PRO A 111 26.72 -0.93 18.57
CA PRO A 111 26.06 -2.04 17.89
C PRO A 111 24.58 -2.14 18.25
N SER A 112 24.21 -1.87 19.50
CA SER A 112 22.81 -1.94 19.97
C SER A 112 21.93 -0.87 19.34
N ILE A 113 22.38 0.37 19.28
CA ILE A 113 21.66 1.48 18.64
C ILE A 113 21.56 1.24 17.12
N ALA A 114 22.65 0.84 16.46
CA ALA A 114 22.66 0.57 15.03
C ALA A 114 21.71 -0.59 14.66
N THR A 115 21.67 -1.63 15.49
CA THR A 115 20.76 -2.78 15.32
C THR A 115 19.30 -2.36 15.50
N ALA A 116 19.00 -1.57 16.53
CA ALA A 116 17.65 -1.06 16.76
C ALA A 116 17.18 -0.15 15.61
N ALA A 117 18.03 0.75 15.13
CA ALA A 117 17.72 1.62 14.00
C ALA A 117 17.53 0.84 12.69
N LEU A 118 18.38 -0.16 12.42
CA LEU A 118 18.24 -1.04 11.27
C LEU A 118 16.96 -1.88 11.34
N PHE A 119 16.58 -2.35 12.53
CA PHE A 119 15.32 -3.06 12.75
C PHE A 119 14.12 -2.15 12.51
N ALA A 120 14.13 -0.96 13.11
CA ALA A 120 13.04 -0.01 13.04
C ALA A 120 12.74 0.45 11.61
N THR A 121 13.79 0.59 10.80
CA THR A 121 13.72 1.11 9.42
C THR A 121 13.66 0.02 8.35
N ASN A 122 13.61 -1.27 8.73
CA ASN A 122 13.42 -2.35 7.77
C ASN A 122 11.99 -2.32 7.22
N PRO A 123 11.78 -2.26 5.89
CA PRO A 123 10.44 -2.17 5.29
C PRO A 123 9.47 -3.29 5.72
N ALA A 124 9.93 -4.53 5.88
CA ALA A 124 9.05 -5.63 6.27
C ALA A 124 8.52 -5.50 7.70
N ILE A 125 9.32 -4.92 8.60
CA ILE A 125 8.91 -4.64 9.99
C ILE A 125 8.05 -3.37 10.05
N TRP A 126 8.51 -2.32 9.36
CA TRP A 126 7.88 -1.02 9.38
C TRP A 126 6.48 -1.06 8.74
N ARG A 127 6.33 -1.65 7.55
CA ARG A 127 5.02 -1.76 6.88
C ARG A 127 3.99 -2.47 7.75
N GLN A 128 4.37 -3.57 8.40
CA GLN A 128 3.48 -4.32 9.30
C GLN A 128 3.17 -3.57 10.60
N SER A 129 4.04 -2.64 11.02
CA SER A 129 3.80 -1.79 12.18
C SER A 129 2.87 -0.61 11.88
N GLY A 130 2.66 -0.25 10.61
CA GLY A 130 1.78 0.85 10.20
C GLY A 130 0.32 0.45 9.91
N ILE A 131 -0.03 -0.83 10.02
CA ILE A 131 -1.36 -1.38 9.73
C ILE A 131 -1.74 -2.43 10.77
N ALA A 132 -3.03 -2.72 10.91
CA ALA A 132 -3.55 -3.78 11.78
C ALA A 132 -3.03 -5.15 11.32
N SER A 133 -2.02 -5.66 12.01
CA SER A 133 -1.37 -6.92 11.69
C SER A 133 -1.01 -7.68 12.97
N VAL A 134 -1.09 -9.00 12.92
CA VAL A 134 -0.61 -9.91 13.98
C VAL A 134 0.93 -9.97 14.05
N GLY A 135 1.61 -9.48 13.01
CA GLY A 135 3.06 -9.51 12.85
C GLY A 135 3.83 -8.79 13.97
N PRO A 136 3.57 -7.49 14.24
CA PRO A 136 4.25 -6.76 15.31
C PRO A 136 4.17 -7.44 16.68
N LEU A 137 2.99 -7.98 17.05
CA LEU A 137 2.84 -8.70 18.31
C LEU A 137 3.65 -10.00 18.31
N HIS A 138 3.70 -10.68 17.17
CA HIS A 138 4.55 -11.85 17.02
C HIS A 138 6.04 -11.51 17.17
N PHE A 139 6.52 -10.46 16.50
CA PHE A 139 7.90 -9.99 16.64
C PHE A 139 8.24 -9.61 18.09
N LEU A 140 7.33 -8.92 18.79
CA LEU A 140 7.51 -8.58 20.20
C LEU A 140 7.67 -9.84 21.06
N ILE A 141 6.77 -10.81 20.91
CA ILE A 141 6.81 -12.05 21.69
C ILE A 141 8.08 -12.84 21.39
N ILE A 142 8.48 -12.97 20.12
CA ILE A 142 9.73 -13.67 19.78
C ILE A 142 10.96 -12.94 20.33
N ALA A 143 11.02 -11.62 20.21
CA ALA A 143 12.12 -10.83 20.77
C ALA A 143 12.19 -10.95 22.31
N LEU A 144 11.03 -11.01 22.99
CA LEU A 144 10.94 -11.23 24.44
C LEU A 144 11.37 -12.64 24.83
N ILE A 145 11.00 -13.67 24.07
CA ILE A 145 11.48 -15.03 24.29
C ILE A 145 13.01 -15.07 24.20
N VAL A 146 13.59 -14.46 23.16
CA VAL A 146 15.06 -14.34 23.03
C VAL A 146 15.64 -13.64 24.26
N TYR A 147 15.06 -12.51 24.68
CA TYR A 147 15.53 -11.77 25.84
C TYR A 147 15.54 -12.60 27.12
N VAL A 148 14.43 -13.26 27.45
CA VAL A 148 14.28 -14.07 28.66
C VAL A 148 15.17 -15.32 28.60
N VAL A 149 15.36 -15.93 27.42
CA VAL A 149 16.30 -17.05 27.25
C VAL A 149 17.74 -16.59 27.55
N LEU A 150 18.16 -15.43 27.04
CA LEU A 150 19.48 -14.87 27.34
C LEU A 150 19.65 -14.58 28.84
N GLN A 151 18.63 -14.03 29.51
CA GLN A 151 18.67 -13.80 30.96
C GLN A 151 18.70 -15.12 31.76
N TRP A 152 17.98 -16.15 31.30
CA TRP A 152 17.96 -17.47 31.94
C TRP A 152 19.32 -18.18 31.83
N LEU A 153 19.97 -18.11 30.66
CA LEU A 153 21.33 -18.63 30.45
C LEU A 153 22.37 -17.94 31.36
N GLU A 154 22.11 -16.70 31.76
CA GLU A 154 22.92 -15.95 32.74
C GLU A 154 22.44 -16.14 34.19
N HIS A 155 21.50 -17.05 34.44
CA HIS A 155 20.88 -17.33 35.74
C HIS A 155 20.16 -16.15 36.41
N LYS A 156 19.72 -15.16 35.62
CA LYS A 156 19.03 -13.96 36.11
C LYS A 156 17.51 -14.11 36.19
N THR A 157 16.94 -15.05 35.42
CA THR A 157 15.50 -15.33 35.40
C THR A 157 15.24 -16.83 35.50
N PRO A 158 14.13 -17.26 36.10
CA PRO A 158 13.79 -18.68 36.18
C PRO A 158 13.31 -19.23 34.84
N LEU A 159 13.48 -20.55 34.65
CA LEU A 159 12.96 -21.26 33.47
C LEU A 159 11.44 -21.09 33.29
N THR A 160 10.69 -20.90 34.38
CA THR A 160 9.24 -20.70 34.33
C THR A 160 8.85 -19.44 33.54
N LEU A 161 9.70 -18.41 33.53
CA LEU A 161 9.45 -17.22 32.72
C LEU A 161 9.68 -17.50 31.23
N VAL A 162 10.69 -18.31 30.88
CA VAL A 162 10.90 -18.81 29.51
C VAL A 162 9.68 -19.62 29.06
N SER A 163 9.19 -20.53 29.92
CA SER A 163 7.99 -21.34 29.65
C SER A 163 6.76 -20.47 29.43
N LEU A 164 6.52 -19.46 30.27
CA LEU A 164 5.41 -18.52 30.11
C LEU A 164 5.48 -17.75 28.79
N CYS A 165 6.65 -17.19 28.44
CA CYS A 165 6.82 -16.45 27.19
C CYS A 165 6.67 -17.36 25.97
N LEU A 166 7.18 -18.59 26.02
CA LEU A 166 6.98 -19.58 24.95
C LEU A 166 5.48 -19.93 24.81
N GLY A 167 4.78 -20.11 25.93
CA GLY A 167 3.33 -20.34 25.95
C GLY A 167 2.55 -19.20 25.31
N LEU A 168 2.91 -17.94 25.60
CA LEU A 168 2.32 -16.77 24.94
C LEU A 168 2.58 -16.77 23.43
N GLY A 169 3.77 -17.20 22.98
CA GLY A 169 4.07 -17.40 21.57
C GLY A 169 3.13 -18.40 20.92
N LEU A 170 2.96 -19.58 21.55
CA LEU A 170 2.05 -20.64 21.09
C LEU A 170 0.57 -20.20 21.08
N ALA A 171 0.18 -19.35 22.02
CA ALA A 171 -1.16 -18.76 22.11
C ALA A 171 -1.42 -17.69 21.04
N HIS A 172 -0.37 -17.08 20.48
CA HIS A 172 -0.49 -16.00 19.49
C HIS A 172 -0.36 -16.50 18.05
N HIS A 173 0.71 -17.25 17.74
CA HIS A 173 1.02 -17.60 16.35
C HIS A 173 1.70 -18.97 16.25
N ARG A 174 1.20 -19.85 15.36
CA ARG A 174 1.70 -21.23 15.23
C ARG A 174 3.18 -21.36 14.87
N THR A 175 3.76 -20.35 14.22
CA THR A 175 5.19 -20.34 13.89
C THR A 175 6.07 -20.30 15.14
N SER A 176 5.54 -19.89 16.31
CA SER A 176 6.26 -20.00 17.59
C SER A 176 6.58 -21.44 18.00
N THR A 177 5.85 -22.45 17.50
CA THR A 177 6.14 -23.86 17.77
C THR A 177 7.53 -24.26 17.32
N THR A 178 8.04 -23.64 16.24
CA THR A 178 9.37 -23.96 15.72
C THR A 178 10.49 -23.53 16.67
N LEU A 179 10.24 -22.54 17.56
CA LEU A 179 11.17 -22.15 18.63
C LEU A 179 11.15 -23.08 19.84
N ALA A 180 10.10 -23.88 20.02
CA ALA A 180 10.07 -24.86 21.10
C ALA A 180 11.19 -25.90 20.95
N ILE A 181 11.60 -26.21 19.70
CA ILE A 181 12.69 -27.14 19.40
C ILE A 181 14.05 -26.62 19.94
N PRO A 182 14.59 -25.46 19.48
CA PRO A 182 15.87 -24.97 20.00
C PRO A 182 15.83 -24.69 21.50
N ILE A 183 14.71 -24.23 22.06
CA ILE A 183 14.58 -24.00 23.51
C ILE A 183 14.59 -25.33 24.27
N GLY A 184 13.85 -26.34 23.81
CA GLY A 184 13.82 -27.67 24.43
C GLY A 184 15.20 -28.34 24.40
N MET A 185 15.89 -28.28 23.28
CA MET A 185 17.29 -28.74 23.17
C MET A 185 18.19 -28.00 24.15
N LEU A 186 18.08 -26.67 24.24
CA LEU A 186 18.87 -25.85 25.15
C LEU A 186 18.61 -26.20 26.63
N VAL A 187 17.36 -26.45 27.01
CA VAL A 187 16.99 -26.91 28.35
C VAL A 187 17.63 -28.24 28.68
N LEU A 188 17.59 -29.21 27.76
CA LEU A 188 18.20 -30.52 27.96
C LEU A 188 19.73 -30.46 28.03
N LEU A 189 20.36 -29.59 27.22
CA LEU A 189 21.81 -29.35 27.26
C LEU A 189 22.26 -28.67 28.56
N ASN A 190 21.43 -27.82 29.14
CA ASN A 190 21.77 -27.08 30.36
C ASN A 190 21.40 -27.85 31.65
N ASP A 191 20.33 -28.65 31.63
CA ASP A 191 19.82 -29.35 32.81
C ASP A 191 19.00 -30.61 32.46
N VAL A 192 19.70 -31.67 32.02
CA VAL A 192 19.07 -32.97 31.68
C VAL A 192 18.31 -33.62 32.86
N ASN A 193 18.69 -33.29 34.10
CA ASN A 193 18.05 -33.84 35.31
C ASN A 193 16.67 -33.20 35.58
N LEU A 194 16.26 -32.17 34.84
CA LEU A 194 14.89 -31.62 34.93
C LEU A 194 13.83 -32.70 34.68
N LEU A 195 14.08 -33.63 33.75
CA LEU A 195 13.17 -34.74 33.44
C LEU A 195 12.98 -35.71 34.62
N ARG A 196 13.91 -35.74 35.57
CA ARG A 196 13.84 -36.58 36.78
C ARG A 196 13.22 -35.84 37.97
N ARG A 197 12.87 -34.56 37.81
CA ARG A 197 12.26 -33.71 38.86
C ARG A 197 10.81 -33.39 38.48
N PRO A 198 9.85 -34.29 38.78
CA PRO A 198 8.48 -34.18 38.28
C PRO A 198 7.76 -32.90 38.74
N ARG A 199 8.07 -32.40 39.94
CA ARG A 199 7.50 -31.13 40.45
C ARG A 199 7.97 -29.92 39.64
N ASP A 200 9.26 -29.85 39.33
CA ASP A 200 9.83 -28.74 38.53
C ASP A 200 9.34 -28.83 37.07
N LEU A 201 9.27 -30.04 36.52
CA LEU A 201 8.72 -30.28 35.20
C LEU A 201 7.25 -29.85 35.12
N ALA A 202 6.41 -30.29 36.06
CA ALA A 202 5.00 -29.91 36.15
C ALA A 202 4.82 -28.39 36.28
N LYS A 203 5.67 -27.72 37.09
CA LYS A 203 5.65 -26.26 37.23
C LYS A 203 5.93 -25.56 35.90
N ASN A 204 6.94 -25.98 35.14
CA ASN A 204 7.26 -25.37 33.85
C ASN A 204 6.19 -25.68 32.79
N LEU A 205 5.65 -26.91 32.78
CA LEU A 205 4.52 -27.28 31.90
C LEU A 205 3.26 -26.47 32.20
N PHE A 206 2.97 -26.20 33.48
CA PHE A 206 1.86 -25.33 33.87
C PHE A 206 2.05 -23.92 33.30
N TRP A 207 3.21 -23.29 33.49
CA TRP A 207 3.47 -21.95 32.96
C TRP A 207 3.51 -21.89 31.43
N LEU A 208 3.92 -22.98 30.77
CA LEU A 208 3.84 -23.12 29.32
C LEU A 208 2.37 -23.23 28.83
N ALA A 209 1.54 -23.99 29.54
CA ALA A 209 0.15 -24.24 29.15
C ALA A 209 -0.81 -23.11 29.54
N LEU A 210 -0.50 -22.33 30.59
CA LEU A 210 -1.40 -21.29 31.11
C LEU A 210 -1.84 -20.27 30.03
N PRO A 211 -0.95 -19.71 29.18
CA PRO A 211 -1.38 -18.82 28.10
C PRO A 211 -2.28 -19.49 27.05
N LEU A 212 -2.24 -20.81 26.89
CA LEU A 212 -3.09 -21.51 25.92
C LEU A 212 -4.58 -21.42 26.28
N LEU A 213 -4.91 -21.00 27.51
CA LEU A 213 -6.29 -20.66 27.90
C LEU A 213 -6.88 -19.53 27.07
N PHE A 214 -6.07 -18.69 26.40
CA PHE A 214 -6.60 -17.71 25.44
C PHE A 214 -7.40 -18.36 24.30
N TYR A 215 -7.13 -19.62 23.95
CA TYR A 215 -7.94 -20.33 22.95
C TYR A 215 -9.36 -20.65 23.41
N LEU A 216 -9.69 -20.56 24.71
CA LEU A 216 -11.09 -20.62 25.18
C LEU A 216 -11.95 -19.50 24.58
N TYR A 217 -11.33 -18.45 24.04
CA TYR A 217 -11.97 -17.47 23.15
C TYR A 217 -12.83 -18.12 22.06
N LEU A 218 -12.34 -19.18 21.40
CA LEU A 218 -13.02 -19.80 20.27
C LEU A 218 -14.41 -20.35 20.64
N PRO A 219 -14.56 -21.26 21.63
CA PRO A 219 -15.88 -21.75 22.03
C PRO A 219 -16.76 -20.69 22.69
N ILE A 220 -16.19 -19.65 23.32
CA ILE A 220 -16.96 -18.58 23.99
C ILE A 220 -17.59 -17.63 22.97
N PHE A 221 -16.83 -17.24 21.94
CA PHE A 221 -17.25 -16.25 20.94
C PHE A 221 -17.63 -16.90 19.59
N SER A 222 -18.03 -18.17 19.60
CA SER A 222 -18.31 -18.94 18.38
C SER A 222 -19.55 -18.52 17.61
N ASN A 223 -20.41 -17.68 18.19
CA ASN A 223 -21.77 -17.50 17.70
C ASN A 223 -21.80 -16.85 16.31
N GLY A 224 -22.35 -17.55 15.33
CA GLY A 224 -22.47 -17.06 13.95
C GLY A 224 -21.15 -16.91 13.18
N SER A 225 -20.05 -17.52 13.65
CA SER A 225 -18.78 -17.49 12.91
C SER A 225 -18.82 -18.40 11.69
N PRO A 226 -18.51 -17.90 10.47
CA PRO A 226 -18.35 -18.76 9.30
C PRO A 226 -17.06 -19.59 9.36
N TRP A 227 -16.12 -19.24 10.25
CA TRP A 227 -14.80 -19.87 10.34
C TRP A 227 -14.73 -21.02 11.33
N TYR A 228 -15.67 -21.07 12.27
CA TYR A 228 -15.52 -21.92 13.44
C TYR A 228 -16.81 -22.66 13.77
N SER A 229 -16.73 -23.98 13.71
CA SER A 229 -17.73 -24.87 14.29
C SER A 229 -17.35 -25.17 15.74
N ASN A 230 -18.27 -24.95 16.68
CA ASN A 230 -18.04 -25.17 18.10
C ASN A 230 -18.10 -26.66 18.47
N THR A 231 -17.13 -27.41 17.94
CA THR A 231 -16.90 -28.84 18.18
C THR A 231 -15.43 -29.07 18.51
N LEU A 232 -15.09 -30.21 19.11
CA LEU A 232 -13.68 -30.55 19.38
C LEU A 232 -12.83 -30.59 18.10
N MET A 233 -13.40 -31.13 17.02
CA MET A 233 -12.74 -31.18 15.71
C MET A 233 -12.57 -29.78 15.12
N GLY A 234 -13.60 -28.93 15.19
CA GLY A 234 -13.50 -27.53 14.76
C GLY A 234 -12.46 -26.74 15.56
N PHE A 235 -12.39 -26.96 16.88
CA PHE A 235 -11.37 -26.39 17.75
C PHE A 235 -9.97 -26.81 17.33
N TRP A 236 -9.75 -28.12 17.13
CA TRP A 236 -8.46 -28.64 16.68
C TRP A 236 -8.06 -28.07 15.31
N HIS A 237 -8.99 -28.03 14.36
CA HIS A 237 -8.73 -27.47 13.02
C HIS A 237 -8.36 -25.99 13.08
N GLN A 238 -9.08 -25.20 13.87
CA GLN A 238 -8.81 -23.77 14.01
C GLN A 238 -7.42 -23.51 14.60
N ILE A 239 -7.07 -24.17 15.72
CA ILE A 239 -5.77 -23.90 16.39
C ILE A 239 -4.56 -24.42 15.60
N THR A 240 -4.73 -25.52 14.87
CA THR A 240 -3.64 -26.10 14.07
C THR A 240 -3.53 -25.45 12.68
N GLY A 241 -4.63 -24.87 12.18
CA GLY A 241 -4.72 -24.35 10.82
C GLY A 241 -4.52 -25.45 9.77
N THR A 242 -5.17 -26.60 9.98
CA THR A 242 -5.06 -27.83 9.16
C THR A 242 -5.93 -27.83 7.90
N SER A 243 -6.48 -26.68 7.49
CA SER A 243 -6.98 -26.53 6.13
C SER A 243 -5.84 -26.83 5.14
N PRO A 244 -6.11 -27.45 3.96
CA PRO A 244 -5.09 -27.69 2.96
C PRO A 244 -4.37 -26.38 2.65
N SER A 245 -3.11 -26.25 3.06
CA SER A 245 -2.36 -25.02 2.88
C SER A 245 -1.66 -25.06 1.54
N ASP A 246 -2.23 -24.40 0.53
CA ASP A 246 -1.60 -24.19 -0.79
C ASP A 246 -0.30 -23.36 -0.71
N PHE A 247 0.05 -22.85 0.47
CA PHE A 247 1.22 -22.01 0.71
C PHE A 247 2.53 -22.78 0.99
N VAL A 248 2.48 -24.09 1.22
CA VAL A 248 3.71 -24.86 1.50
C VAL A 248 4.39 -25.23 0.19
N ARG A 249 5.49 -24.56 -0.09
CA ARG A 249 6.34 -24.77 -1.28
C ARG A 249 7.12 -26.07 -1.13
N ASN A 250 6.58 -27.18 -1.61
CA ASN A 250 7.22 -28.50 -1.52
C ASN A 250 7.84 -29.00 -2.84
N THR A 251 7.69 -28.25 -3.94
CA THR A 251 8.31 -28.57 -5.23
C THR A 251 9.71 -27.95 -5.36
N PRO A 252 10.64 -28.58 -6.11
CA PRO A 252 11.97 -28.02 -6.30
C PRO A 252 11.97 -26.60 -6.89
N SER A 253 11.09 -26.30 -7.83
CA SER A 253 10.94 -24.96 -8.41
C SER A 253 10.50 -23.94 -7.37
N ALA A 254 9.49 -24.27 -6.55
CA ALA A 254 8.99 -23.37 -5.53
C ALA A 254 10.03 -23.10 -4.42
N ILE A 255 10.86 -24.10 -4.09
CA ILE A 255 12.00 -23.92 -3.17
C ILE A 255 13.06 -22.99 -3.77
N LEU A 256 13.39 -23.14 -5.06
CA LEU A 256 14.34 -22.25 -5.75
C LEU A 256 13.85 -20.80 -5.77
N GLU A 257 12.57 -20.58 -6.06
CA GLU A 257 11.95 -19.26 -5.95
C GLU A 257 12.02 -18.70 -4.53
N GLY A 258 11.75 -19.51 -3.50
CA GLY A 258 11.88 -19.10 -2.10
C GLY A 258 13.31 -18.68 -1.74
N LEU A 259 14.32 -19.37 -2.27
CA LEU A 259 15.73 -19.00 -2.12
C LEU A 259 16.05 -17.66 -2.79
N VAL A 260 15.52 -17.42 -4.00
CA VAL A 260 15.70 -16.15 -4.72
C VAL A 260 15.07 -15.00 -3.95
N LEU A 261 13.82 -15.16 -3.50
CA LEU A 261 13.09 -14.15 -2.73
C LEU A 261 13.81 -13.79 -1.44
N ILE A 262 14.31 -14.79 -0.72
CA ILE A 262 15.08 -14.53 0.51
C ILE A 262 16.41 -13.84 0.20
N SER A 263 17.11 -14.25 -0.85
CA SER A 263 18.37 -13.61 -1.24
C SER A 263 18.17 -12.13 -1.54
N GLN A 264 17.12 -11.79 -2.30
CA GLN A 264 16.72 -10.40 -2.58
C GLN A 264 16.38 -9.65 -1.30
N PHE A 265 15.53 -10.22 -0.46
CA PHE A 265 15.15 -9.61 0.81
C PHE A 265 16.35 -9.35 1.74
N LEU A 266 17.30 -10.28 1.83
CA LEU A 266 18.51 -10.11 2.61
C LEU A 266 19.38 -8.98 2.06
N HIS A 267 19.50 -8.88 0.74
CA HIS A 267 20.19 -7.79 0.08
C HIS A 267 19.51 -6.44 0.38
N ASP A 268 18.20 -6.34 0.27
CA ASP A 268 17.45 -5.10 0.50
C ASP A 268 17.48 -4.67 1.98
N SER A 269 17.50 -5.65 2.88
CA SER A 269 17.54 -5.44 4.33
C SER A 269 18.92 -5.00 4.82
N PHE A 270 19.98 -5.72 4.41
CA PHE A 270 21.33 -5.57 4.97
C PHE A 270 22.36 -4.97 4.01
N GLY A 271 22.11 -4.93 2.71
CA GLY A 271 23.11 -4.64 1.69
C GLY A 271 24.35 -5.55 1.79
N TYR A 272 25.33 -5.33 0.91
CA TYR A 272 26.57 -6.13 0.96
C TYR A 272 27.36 -5.90 2.25
N LEU A 273 27.39 -4.67 2.77
CA LEU A 273 28.10 -4.35 4.01
C LEU A 273 27.50 -5.08 5.23
N GLY A 274 26.17 -5.06 5.38
CA GLY A 274 25.52 -5.76 6.48
C GLY A 274 25.69 -7.27 6.40
N LEU A 275 25.66 -7.85 5.19
CA LEU A 275 25.94 -9.27 4.99
C LEU A 275 27.37 -9.66 5.41
N ILE A 276 28.37 -8.83 5.08
CA ILE A 276 29.76 -9.03 5.55
C ILE A 276 29.81 -8.98 7.09
N LEU A 277 29.12 -8.03 7.72
CA LEU A 277 29.06 -7.92 9.18
C LEU A 277 28.41 -9.15 9.82
N ILE A 278 27.36 -9.70 9.22
CA ILE A 278 26.74 -10.96 9.67
C ILE A 278 27.76 -12.10 9.62
N ILE A 279 28.50 -12.26 8.51
CA ILE A 279 29.52 -13.30 8.36
C ILE A 279 30.62 -13.16 9.42
N VAL A 280 31.07 -11.93 9.69
CA VAL A 280 32.03 -11.64 10.77
C VAL A 280 31.45 -12.04 12.13
N GLY A 281 30.20 -11.71 12.41
CA GLY A 281 29.52 -12.06 13.66
C GLY A 281 29.39 -13.57 13.88
N VAL A 282 29.03 -14.31 12.84
CA VAL A 282 29.00 -15.78 12.85
C VAL A 282 30.39 -16.35 13.12
N SER A 283 31.41 -15.85 12.41
CA SER A 283 32.81 -16.30 12.54
C SER A 283 33.36 -16.10 13.97
N VAL A 284 33.06 -14.95 14.58
CA VAL A 284 33.45 -14.64 15.97
C VAL A 284 32.76 -15.58 16.95
N SER A 285 31.50 -15.89 16.69
CA SER A 285 30.71 -16.76 17.56
C SER A 285 31.19 -18.21 17.51
N ILE A 286 31.55 -18.71 16.33
CA ILE A 286 32.22 -20.02 16.19
C ILE A 286 33.51 -20.05 17.01
N ARG A 287 34.33 -18.98 16.98
CA ARG A 287 35.54 -18.91 17.82
C ARG A 287 35.24 -18.89 19.32
N ARG A 288 34.14 -18.25 19.75
CA ARG A 288 33.70 -18.23 21.15
C ARG A 288 33.18 -19.59 21.61
N ILE A 289 32.43 -20.29 20.75
CA ILE A 289 32.00 -21.69 20.93
C ILE A 289 33.22 -22.59 21.16
N LEU A 290 34.23 -22.51 20.28
CA LEU A 290 35.46 -23.31 20.39
C LEU A 290 36.26 -23.03 21.67
N ARG A 291 36.08 -21.86 22.29
CA ARG A 291 36.70 -21.46 23.56
C ARG A 291 35.80 -21.74 24.78
N GLN A 292 34.70 -22.49 24.60
CA GLN A 292 33.70 -22.83 25.62
C GLN A 292 33.06 -21.63 26.35
N ALA A 293 33.13 -20.42 25.79
CA ALA A 293 32.51 -19.23 26.38
C ALA A 293 31.10 -19.04 25.82
N ASN A 294 30.07 -19.13 26.67
CA ASN A 294 28.66 -18.88 26.33
C ASN A 294 28.14 -19.71 25.13
N ILE A 295 28.60 -20.95 24.98
CA ILE A 295 28.29 -21.85 23.85
C ILE A 295 26.76 -22.00 23.63
N ASN A 296 26.00 -22.14 24.71
CA ASN A 296 24.54 -22.30 24.70
C ASN A 296 23.82 -21.14 24.01
N THR A 297 24.31 -19.90 24.18
CA THR A 297 23.72 -18.71 23.53
C THR A 297 23.84 -18.79 22.01
N TYR A 298 25.03 -19.11 21.50
CA TYR A 298 25.28 -19.14 20.06
C TYR A 298 24.67 -20.36 19.38
N ILE A 299 24.58 -21.50 20.08
CA ILE A 299 23.82 -22.67 19.60
C ILE A 299 22.34 -22.29 19.44
N PHE A 300 21.74 -21.69 20.47
CA PHE A 300 20.35 -21.24 20.41
C PHE A 300 20.10 -20.29 19.24
N LEU A 301 20.89 -19.23 19.11
CA LEU A 301 20.77 -18.28 18.01
C LEU A 301 20.97 -18.96 16.65
N GLY A 302 21.92 -19.89 16.54
CA GLY A 302 22.23 -20.60 15.29
C GLY A 302 21.07 -21.48 14.83
N ILE A 303 20.57 -22.34 15.71
CA ILE A 303 19.44 -23.23 15.39
C ILE A 303 18.18 -22.39 15.10
N ALA A 304 17.89 -21.38 15.91
CA ALA A 304 16.73 -20.51 15.67
C ALA A 304 16.82 -19.78 14.33
N THR A 305 18.02 -19.30 13.94
CA THR A 305 18.26 -18.69 12.62
C THR A 305 17.94 -19.69 11.50
N LEU A 306 18.48 -20.91 11.57
CA LEU A 306 18.27 -21.94 10.55
C LEU A 306 16.80 -22.33 10.41
N VAL A 307 16.10 -22.48 11.54
CA VAL A 307 14.69 -22.84 11.60
C VAL A 307 13.82 -21.78 10.93
N PHE A 308 13.98 -20.50 11.28
CA PHE A 308 13.19 -19.43 10.67
C PHE A 308 13.58 -19.17 9.23
N TYR A 309 14.86 -19.30 8.88
CA TYR A 309 15.31 -19.19 7.50
C TYR A 309 14.70 -20.28 6.61
N GLY A 310 14.74 -21.53 7.08
CA GLY A 310 14.07 -22.65 6.41
C GLY A 310 12.57 -22.40 6.27
N GLN A 311 11.90 -21.99 7.33
CA GLN A 311 10.49 -21.61 7.27
C GLN A 311 10.20 -20.52 6.24
N GLY A 312 11.04 -19.49 6.15
CA GLY A 312 10.95 -18.45 5.13
C GLY A 312 10.98 -19.05 3.73
N ILE A 313 11.89 -19.99 3.44
CA ILE A 313 12.01 -20.63 2.11
C ILE A 313 10.72 -21.38 1.77
N PHE A 314 10.20 -22.17 2.71
CA PHE A 314 9.04 -23.03 2.48
C PHE A 314 7.69 -22.27 2.45
N LEU A 315 7.63 -21.07 3.03
CA LEU A 315 6.40 -20.27 3.15
C LEU A 315 6.42 -18.96 2.34
N ALA A 316 7.47 -18.70 1.54
CA ALA A 316 7.66 -17.43 0.82
C ALA A 316 6.63 -17.22 -0.32
N GLY A 317 5.34 -17.04 -0.04
CA GLY A 317 4.35 -16.58 -1.03
C GLY A 317 4.33 -15.06 -1.18
N GLU A 318 4.36 -14.35 -0.04
CA GLU A 318 4.44 -12.89 0.05
C GLU A 318 5.74 -12.49 0.76
N SER A 319 6.61 -11.76 0.08
CA SER A 319 7.99 -11.45 0.54
C SER A 319 8.07 -10.79 1.92
N ASP A 320 7.08 -9.99 2.29
CA ASP A 320 7.24 -9.08 3.43
C ASP A 320 6.73 -9.68 4.75
N ARG A 321 5.81 -10.65 4.69
CA ARG A 321 5.13 -11.20 5.88
C ARG A 321 6.00 -12.22 6.61
N TYR A 322 6.64 -13.12 5.87
CA TYR A 322 7.35 -14.28 6.44
C TYR A 322 8.85 -14.09 6.59
N LEU A 323 9.40 -13.00 6.04
CA LEU A 323 10.84 -12.73 6.09
C LEU A 323 11.28 -11.86 7.28
N GLY A 324 10.33 -11.28 8.02
CA GLY A 324 10.61 -10.52 9.24
C GLY A 324 11.25 -11.35 10.37
N LEU A 325 10.88 -12.62 10.51
CA LEU A 325 11.46 -13.51 11.55
C LEU A 325 12.90 -13.95 11.23
N PRO A 326 13.25 -14.41 10.01
CA PRO A 326 14.64 -14.58 9.61
C PRO A 326 15.48 -13.33 9.89
N PHE A 327 14.96 -12.15 9.52
CA PHE A 327 15.63 -10.87 9.75
C PHE A 327 15.89 -10.60 11.23
N LEU A 328 14.91 -10.85 12.11
CA LEU A 328 15.03 -10.67 13.56
C LEU A 328 16.20 -11.47 14.16
N PHE A 329 16.51 -12.65 13.65
CA PHE A 329 17.66 -13.43 14.12
C PHE A 329 18.98 -13.01 13.45
N LEU A 330 18.94 -12.71 12.15
CA LEU A 330 20.12 -12.26 11.40
C LEU A 330 20.69 -10.94 11.93
N ILE A 331 19.83 -10.07 12.45
CA ILE A 331 20.27 -8.78 13.00
C ILE A 331 21.14 -8.92 14.27
N TYR A 332 21.00 -10.01 15.03
CA TYR A 332 21.86 -10.27 16.19
C TYR A 332 23.27 -10.68 15.75
N TRP A 333 23.41 -11.43 14.65
CA TRP A 333 24.70 -11.74 14.04
C TRP A 333 25.36 -10.49 13.48
N PHE A 334 24.59 -9.64 12.80
CA PHE A 334 25.05 -8.31 12.37
C PHE A 334 25.63 -7.52 13.56
N ALA A 335 24.91 -7.48 14.69
CA ALA A 335 25.36 -6.75 15.86
C ALA A 335 26.67 -7.28 16.46
N LEU A 336 26.84 -8.60 16.50
CA LEU A 336 28.09 -9.24 16.93
C LEU A 336 29.25 -8.89 15.98
N GLY A 337 28.99 -8.81 14.68
CA GLY A 337 29.94 -8.34 13.68
C GLY A 337 30.38 -6.90 13.90
N VAL A 338 29.42 -5.99 14.11
CA VAL A 338 29.69 -4.58 14.43
C VAL A 338 30.49 -4.47 15.73
N SER A 339 30.12 -5.24 16.76
CA SER A 339 30.86 -5.27 18.04
C SER A 339 32.30 -5.77 17.87
N GLN A 340 32.55 -6.73 16.99
CA GLN A 340 33.89 -7.21 16.69
C GLN A 340 34.71 -6.12 15.98
N ILE A 341 34.12 -5.41 15.02
CA ILE A 341 34.81 -4.29 14.39
C ILE A 341 35.10 -3.23 15.43
N GLU A 342 34.14 -2.81 16.25
CA GLU A 342 34.33 -1.81 17.29
C GLU A 342 35.52 -2.13 18.21
N THR A 343 35.74 -3.41 18.51
CA THR A 343 36.75 -3.89 19.47
C THR A 343 38.05 -4.39 18.87
N TRP A 344 38.17 -4.46 17.53
CA TRP A 344 39.37 -5.02 16.89
C TRP A 344 40.61 -4.17 17.20
N PRO A 345 41.68 -4.73 17.78
CA PRO A 345 42.85 -3.95 18.23
C PRO A 345 43.70 -3.22 17.15
N GLY A 346 43.39 -3.34 15.84
CA GLY A 346 44.25 -2.85 14.75
C GLY A 346 45.63 -3.55 14.70
N SER A 347 46.27 -3.55 13.53
CA SER A 347 47.64 -4.07 13.35
C SER A 347 48.74 -3.08 13.77
N VAL A 348 48.36 -1.87 14.19
CA VAL A 348 49.30 -0.81 14.55
C VAL A 348 49.35 -0.65 16.06
N LYS A 349 50.40 -1.19 16.69
CA LYS A 349 50.71 -1.00 18.11
C LYS A 349 51.19 0.44 18.37
N PHE A 350 50.32 1.44 18.18
CA PHE A 350 50.57 2.75 18.78
C PHE A 350 50.31 2.63 20.28
N ARG A 351 51.28 3.09 21.08
CA ARG A 351 51.17 3.22 22.55
C ARG A 351 49.79 3.76 22.93
N GLN A 352 49.27 3.25 24.05
CA GLN A 352 47.94 3.52 24.61
C GLN A 352 47.56 5.01 24.64
N VAL A 353 47.02 5.55 23.55
CA VAL A 353 46.42 6.88 23.49
C VAL A 353 44.90 6.70 23.38
N PRO A 354 44.13 7.01 24.45
CA PRO A 354 42.67 6.85 24.47
C PRO A 354 41.94 7.61 23.35
N GLN A 355 42.51 8.68 22.80
CA GLN A 355 41.87 9.50 21.74
C GLN A 355 41.67 8.74 20.41
N LEU A 356 42.49 7.73 20.10
CA LEU A 356 42.38 6.95 18.85
C LEU A 356 41.20 5.95 18.86
N SER A 357 40.76 5.48 20.02
CA SER A 357 39.60 4.56 20.11
C SER A 357 38.27 5.28 19.90
N TYR A 358 38.17 6.53 20.37
CA TYR A 358 37.01 7.39 20.13
C TYR A 358 36.87 7.75 18.65
N GLY A 359 37.97 8.14 17.98
CA GLY A 359 37.94 8.44 16.54
C GLY A 359 37.42 7.27 15.69
N ARG A 360 37.78 6.05 16.08
CA ARG A 360 37.27 4.84 15.43
C ARG A 360 35.79 4.57 15.67
N GLN A 361 35.33 4.72 16.92
CA GLN A 361 33.91 4.57 17.24
C GLN A 361 33.06 5.60 16.48
N ILE A 362 33.55 6.84 16.38
CA ILE A 362 32.92 7.90 15.58
C ILE A 362 32.90 7.52 14.09
N ALA A 363 34.02 7.07 13.52
CA ALA A 363 34.06 6.63 12.13
C ALA A 363 33.10 5.47 11.85
N LEU A 364 33.07 4.46 12.73
CA LEU A 364 32.12 3.36 12.62
C LEU A 364 30.67 3.83 12.76
N ALA A 365 30.39 4.75 13.68
CA ALA A 365 29.06 5.35 13.83
C ALA A 365 28.63 6.13 12.59
N ILE A 366 29.56 6.85 11.94
CA ILE A 366 29.29 7.55 10.68
C ILE A 366 28.98 6.53 9.57
N VAL A 367 29.80 5.48 9.42
CA VAL A 367 29.58 4.45 8.40
C VAL A 367 28.23 3.75 8.60
N LEU A 368 27.90 3.36 9.84
CA LEU A 368 26.61 2.75 10.16
C LEU A 368 25.45 3.72 9.97
N GLY A 369 25.64 4.99 10.37
CA GLY A 369 24.68 6.06 10.18
C GLY A 369 24.37 6.26 8.69
N LEU A 370 25.38 6.35 7.83
CA LEU A 370 25.21 6.46 6.38
C LEU A 370 24.58 5.19 5.79
N PHE A 371 25.03 4.01 6.20
CA PHE A 371 24.46 2.73 5.74
C PHE A 371 22.95 2.62 6.03
N ILE A 372 22.49 3.13 7.17
CA ILE A 372 21.06 3.13 7.54
C ILE A 372 20.32 4.32 6.92
N ALA A 373 20.94 5.50 6.88
CA ALA A 373 20.29 6.74 6.43
C ALA A 373 20.19 6.87 4.92
N LEU A 374 21.18 6.41 4.14
CA LEU A 374 21.18 6.51 2.68
C LEU A 374 19.93 5.87 2.03
N PRO A 375 19.52 4.63 2.40
CA PRO A 375 18.29 4.05 1.87
C PRO A 375 17.02 4.52 2.61
N PHE A 376 17.11 5.43 3.59
CA PHE A 376 15.96 5.78 4.42
C PHE A 376 14.83 6.42 3.60
N ALA A 377 15.14 7.29 2.64
CA ALA A 377 14.10 7.95 1.83
C ALA A 377 13.30 6.95 0.97
N THR A 378 13.98 5.97 0.36
CA THR A 378 13.31 4.92 -0.42
C THR A 378 12.50 4.00 0.48
N ARG A 379 13.06 3.59 1.62
CA ARG A 379 12.38 2.78 2.64
C ARG A 379 11.16 3.51 3.22
N PHE A 380 11.26 4.82 3.47
CA PHE A 380 10.15 5.65 3.93
C PHE A 380 9.00 5.62 2.92
N ARG A 381 9.28 5.89 1.65
CA ARG A 381 8.25 5.87 0.60
C ARG A 381 7.56 4.50 0.46
N ILE A 382 8.31 3.40 0.64
CA ILE A 382 7.77 2.04 0.58
C ILE A 382 6.93 1.70 1.82
N ALA A 383 7.32 2.22 2.98
CA ALA A 383 6.68 1.90 4.27
C ALA A 383 5.54 2.84 4.66
N ASP A 384 5.38 3.98 3.98
CA ASP A 384 4.42 5.02 4.33
C ASP A 384 2.99 4.69 3.90
N TRP A 385 2.15 4.40 4.89
CA TRP A 385 0.71 4.21 4.72
C TRP A 385 -0.13 5.45 5.06
N SER A 386 0.48 6.58 5.42
CA SER A 386 -0.24 7.76 5.95
C SER A 386 -1.29 8.35 5.01
N THR A 387 -1.15 8.10 3.71
CA THR A 387 -2.10 8.55 2.67
C THR A 387 -3.04 7.44 2.19
N PHE A 388 -2.91 6.22 2.71
CA PHE A 388 -3.68 5.06 2.30
C PHE A 388 -5.09 5.08 2.91
N ASN A 389 -6.03 5.68 2.18
CA ASN A 389 -7.46 5.72 2.55
C ASN A 389 -8.39 5.20 1.43
N ARG A 390 -7.81 4.65 0.35
CA ARG A 390 -8.55 4.25 -0.85
C ARG A 390 -9.61 3.19 -0.55
N THR A 391 -9.29 2.19 0.28
CA THR A 391 -10.23 1.13 0.66
C THR A 391 -11.44 1.73 1.37
N TYR A 392 -11.23 2.57 2.39
CA TYR A 392 -12.32 3.26 3.07
C TYR A 392 -13.16 4.09 2.10
N LYS A 393 -12.54 4.94 1.26
CA LYS A 393 -13.27 5.80 0.33
C LYS A 393 -14.10 5.05 -0.70
N LEU A 394 -13.59 3.92 -1.21
CA LEU A 394 -14.34 3.08 -2.14
C LEU A 394 -15.62 2.54 -1.49
N TRP A 395 -15.51 2.02 -0.27
CA TRP A 395 -16.65 1.44 0.43
C TRP A 395 -17.57 2.52 1.01
N ASP A 396 -17.04 3.68 1.37
CA ASP A 396 -17.81 4.84 1.78
C ASP A 396 -18.73 5.31 0.64
N GLU A 397 -18.18 5.42 -0.57
CA GLU A 397 -18.93 5.67 -1.81
C GLU A 397 -19.99 4.58 -2.05
N VAL A 398 -19.59 3.29 -2.05
CA VAL A 398 -20.51 2.17 -2.33
C VAL A 398 -21.71 2.15 -1.39
N PHE A 399 -21.50 2.40 -0.10
CA PHE A 399 -22.57 2.40 0.90
C PHE A 399 -23.45 3.66 0.84
N THR A 400 -23.21 4.58 -0.10
CA THR A 400 -24.13 5.69 -0.45
C THR A 400 -24.89 5.47 -1.75
N LEU A 401 -24.56 4.42 -2.51
CA LEU A 401 -25.28 4.10 -3.75
C LEU A 401 -26.74 3.72 -3.46
N PRO A 402 -27.65 3.96 -4.42
CA PRO A 402 -29.06 3.59 -4.32
C PRO A 402 -29.28 2.07 -4.50
N ILE A 403 -28.55 1.25 -3.73
CA ILE A 403 -28.67 -0.20 -3.74
C ILE A 403 -30.02 -0.60 -3.10
N PRO A 404 -30.85 -1.44 -3.74
CA PRO A 404 -32.12 -1.92 -3.19
C PRO A 404 -31.99 -2.52 -1.78
N GLN A 405 -33.09 -2.48 -1.01
CA GLN A 405 -33.13 -3.11 0.30
C GLN A 405 -32.96 -4.63 0.20
N ASN A 406 -32.29 -5.24 1.18
CA ASN A 406 -32.06 -6.69 1.26
C ASN A 406 -31.25 -7.28 0.08
N ALA A 407 -30.54 -6.44 -0.68
CA ALA A 407 -29.67 -6.90 -1.76
C ALA A 407 -28.46 -7.69 -1.21
N THR A 408 -27.95 -8.60 -2.04
CA THR A 408 -26.76 -9.40 -1.74
C THR A 408 -25.53 -8.76 -2.37
N MET A 409 -24.52 -8.48 -1.55
CA MET A 409 -23.22 -7.96 -1.95
C MET A 409 -22.19 -9.08 -1.91
N VAL A 410 -21.52 -9.32 -3.04
CA VAL A 410 -20.52 -10.38 -3.19
C VAL A 410 -19.15 -9.76 -3.35
N GLY A 411 -18.17 -10.20 -2.55
CA GLY A 411 -16.80 -9.70 -2.61
C GLY A 411 -15.76 -10.77 -2.30
N ASN A 412 -14.52 -10.54 -2.73
CA ASN A 412 -13.39 -11.35 -2.28
C ASN A 412 -13.10 -11.13 -0.77
N TRP A 413 -12.10 -11.83 -0.23
CA TRP A 413 -11.75 -11.78 1.18
C TRP A 413 -11.64 -10.36 1.78
N GLY A 414 -10.75 -9.53 1.24
CA GLY A 414 -10.51 -8.18 1.77
C GLY A 414 -11.73 -7.27 1.58
N GLN A 415 -12.42 -7.42 0.45
CA GLN A 415 -13.64 -6.65 0.14
C GLN A 415 -14.78 -6.99 1.10
N MET A 416 -15.05 -8.27 1.35
CA MET A 416 -16.06 -8.74 2.29
C MET A 416 -15.80 -8.16 3.69
N ASN A 417 -14.55 -8.23 4.17
CA ASN A 417 -14.20 -7.75 5.50
C ASN A 417 -14.30 -6.21 5.61
N ALA A 418 -13.96 -5.48 4.55
CA ALA A 418 -14.21 -4.04 4.48
C ALA A 418 -15.71 -3.69 4.50
N MET A 419 -16.55 -4.43 3.77
CA MET A 419 -18.00 -4.27 3.82
C MET A 419 -18.56 -4.57 5.21
N ARG A 420 -18.08 -5.63 5.88
CA ARG A 420 -18.47 -5.98 7.25
C ARG A 420 -18.08 -4.88 8.24
N TYR A 421 -16.91 -4.26 8.07
CA TYR A 421 -16.54 -3.10 8.86
C TYR A 421 -17.57 -1.97 8.72
N MET A 422 -17.91 -1.57 7.49
CA MET A 422 -18.91 -0.52 7.25
C MET A 422 -20.27 -0.87 7.86
N GLN A 423 -20.70 -2.12 7.74
CA GLN A 423 -22.00 -2.57 8.23
C GLN A 423 -22.07 -2.71 9.74
N ARG A 424 -21.08 -3.34 10.35
CA ARG A 424 -21.14 -3.75 11.76
C ARG A 424 -20.52 -2.74 12.71
N ILE A 425 -19.46 -2.07 12.28
CA ILE A 425 -18.76 -1.08 13.09
C ILE A 425 -19.34 0.32 12.88
N GLU A 426 -19.64 0.68 11.64
CA GLU A 426 -20.22 2.00 11.32
C GLU A 426 -21.76 1.97 11.19
N HIS A 427 -22.38 0.80 11.37
CA HIS A 427 -23.84 0.62 11.37
C HIS A 427 -24.53 1.07 10.06
N ARG A 428 -23.83 0.96 8.92
CA ARG A 428 -24.35 1.38 7.61
C ARG A 428 -24.99 0.22 6.88
N ARG A 429 -26.20 0.42 6.34
CA ARG A 429 -26.91 -0.59 5.53
C ARG A 429 -26.93 -2.00 6.17
N PRO A 430 -27.45 -2.13 7.41
CA PRO A 430 -27.57 -3.43 8.08
C PRO A 430 -28.52 -4.41 7.35
N ASP A 431 -29.30 -3.91 6.38
CA ASP A 431 -30.18 -4.69 5.51
C ASP A 431 -29.43 -5.51 4.44
N LEU A 432 -28.22 -5.11 4.06
CA LEU A 432 -27.47 -5.79 2.99
C LEU A 432 -26.94 -7.15 3.45
N GLN A 433 -27.04 -8.16 2.58
CA GLN A 433 -26.42 -9.45 2.83
C GLN A 433 -25.01 -9.50 2.24
N ILE A 434 -24.00 -9.66 3.08
CA ILE A 434 -22.60 -9.69 2.64
C ILE A 434 -22.14 -11.14 2.50
N VAL A 435 -21.78 -11.53 1.28
CA VAL A 435 -21.28 -12.87 0.94
C VAL A 435 -19.82 -12.76 0.51
N GLY A 436 -18.95 -13.52 1.17
CA GLY A 436 -17.56 -13.66 0.79
C GLY A 436 -17.36 -14.83 -0.15
N THR A 437 -16.47 -14.67 -1.11
CA THR A 437 -16.11 -15.73 -2.05
C THR A 437 -14.64 -16.08 -1.90
N GLN A 438 -14.31 -17.36 -2.06
CA GLN A 438 -12.93 -17.79 -2.28
C GLN A 438 -12.60 -17.67 -3.78
N ASP A 439 -11.39 -18.04 -4.18
CA ASP A 439 -10.93 -17.93 -5.58
C ASP A 439 -11.65 -18.88 -6.57
N ASP A 440 -12.41 -19.87 -6.07
CA ASP A 440 -13.27 -20.76 -6.86
C ASP A 440 -14.56 -20.02 -7.27
N PRO A 441 -15.00 -20.00 -8.56
CA PRO A 441 -16.27 -19.42 -9.05
C PRO A 441 -17.55 -20.23 -8.74
N THR A 442 -17.42 -21.48 -8.27
CA THR A 442 -18.56 -22.38 -8.05
C THR A 442 -19.48 -21.87 -6.92
N PRO A 443 -18.96 -21.45 -5.75
CA PRO A 443 -19.79 -20.85 -4.70
C PRO A 443 -20.52 -19.57 -5.13
N GLN A 444 -19.94 -18.78 -6.04
CA GLN A 444 -20.51 -17.56 -6.62
C GLN A 444 -21.69 -17.92 -7.50
N THR A 445 -21.56 -19.00 -8.27
CA THR A 445 -22.60 -19.50 -9.16
C THR A 445 -23.78 -20.02 -8.35
N GLU A 446 -23.53 -20.81 -7.31
CA GLU A 446 -24.57 -21.32 -6.40
C GLU A 446 -25.25 -20.19 -5.61
N ALA A 447 -24.47 -19.24 -5.07
CA ALA A 447 -25.00 -18.08 -4.36
C ALA A 447 -25.81 -17.16 -5.28
N ALA A 448 -25.37 -16.95 -6.52
CA ALA A 448 -26.11 -16.18 -7.52
C ALA A 448 -27.44 -16.86 -7.86
N GLN A 449 -27.43 -18.18 -8.14
CA GLN A 449 -28.64 -18.94 -8.44
C GLN A 449 -29.63 -18.91 -7.26
N ALA A 450 -29.16 -19.16 -6.03
CA ALA A 450 -30.02 -19.12 -4.84
C ALA A 450 -30.58 -17.72 -4.58
N THR A 451 -29.75 -16.67 -4.70
CA THR A 451 -30.18 -15.28 -4.47
C THR A 451 -31.22 -14.84 -5.49
N LEU A 452 -31.01 -15.17 -6.77
CA LEU A 452 -31.97 -14.86 -7.83
C LEU A 452 -33.27 -15.66 -7.69
N ALA A 453 -33.19 -16.93 -7.28
CA ALA A 453 -34.37 -17.75 -7.00
C ALA A 453 -35.23 -17.18 -5.86
N ASP A 454 -34.59 -16.55 -4.86
CA ASP A 454 -35.26 -15.80 -3.79
C ASP A 454 -35.82 -14.43 -4.24
N GLY A 455 -35.62 -14.04 -5.50
CA GLY A 455 -36.04 -12.75 -6.05
C GLY A 455 -35.24 -11.55 -5.54
N ARG A 456 -34.04 -11.77 -4.99
CA ARG A 456 -33.16 -10.72 -4.46
C ARG A 456 -32.17 -10.22 -5.52
N THR A 457 -31.84 -8.93 -5.47
CA THR A 457 -30.80 -8.34 -6.34
C THR A 457 -29.42 -8.70 -5.83
N ILE A 458 -28.50 -9.01 -6.75
CA ILE A 458 -27.10 -9.34 -6.43
C ILE A 458 -26.13 -8.37 -7.11
N PHE A 459 -25.17 -7.90 -6.33
CA PHE A 459 -24.09 -7.00 -6.78
C PHE A 459 -22.74 -7.63 -6.51
N LEU A 460 -21.91 -7.72 -7.53
CA LEU A 460 -20.53 -8.17 -7.46
C LEU A 460 -19.61 -6.97 -7.28
N ALA A 461 -18.72 -7.05 -6.30
CA ALA A 461 -17.67 -6.08 -6.08
C ALA A 461 -16.63 -6.10 -7.22
N PRO A 462 -15.85 -5.02 -7.42
CA PRO A 462 -14.88 -4.95 -8.50
C PRO A 462 -13.86 -6.10 -8.47
N GLY A 463 -13.68 -6.78 -9.60
CA GLY A 463 -12.66 -7.84 -9.74
C GLY A 463 -13.04 -9.20 -9.16
N VAL A 464 -14.28 -9.38 -8.69
CA VAL A 464 -14.81 -10.71 -8.33
C VAL A 464 -15.00 -11.54 -9.60
N THR A 465 -14.65 -12.83 -9.54
CA THR A 465 -14.86 -13.79 -10.63
C THR A 465 -16.35 -13.89 -10.95
N LEU A 466 -16.69 -13.84 -12.24
CA LEU A 466 -18.08 -13.91 -12.69
C LEU A 466 -18.63 -15.33 -12.52
N PRO A 467 -19.92 -15.47 -12.15
CA PRO A 467 -20.56 -16.77 -12.08
C PRO A 467 -20.77 -17.37 -13.48
N ASN A 468 -20.80 -18.70 -13.54
CA ASN A 468 -21.07 -19.42 -14.78
C ASN A 468 -22.56 -19.36 -15.11
N GLY A 469 -22.90 -19.03 -16.36
CA GLY A 469 -24.28 -19.02 -16.86
C GLY A 469 -24.58 -17.84 -17.76
N ASP A 470 -25.76 -17.88 -18.38
CA ASP A 470 -26.26 -16.83 -19.27
C ASP A 470 -26.94 -15.72 -18.45
N TYR A 471 -26.12 -14.87 -17.83
CA TYR A 471 -26.58 -13.71 -17.07
C TYR A 471 -26.50 -12.41 -17.87
N ARG A 472 -27.30 -11.43 -17.44
CA ARG A 472 -27.23 -10.05 -17.92
C ARG A 472 -26.56 -9.20 -16.86
N TYR A 473 -25.87 -8.15 -17.30
CA TYR A 473 -25.11 -7.30 -16.41
C TYR A 473 -25.44 -5.83 -16.59
N ALA A 474 -25.38 -5.10 -15.49
CA ALA A 474 -25.47 -3.65 -15.46
C ALA A 474 -24.50 -3.10 -14.41
N LEU A 475 -24.17 -1.82 -14.48
CA LEU A 475 -23.28 -1.17 -13.52
C LEU A 475 -24.06 -0.24 -12.60
N LEU A 476 -23.68 -0.24 -11.31
CA LEU A 476 -24.09 0.74 -10.33
C LEU A 476 -22.85 1.22 -9.58
N GLY A 477 -22.37 2.42 -9.93
CA GLY A 477 -21.09 2.91 -9.42
C GLY A 477 -19.94 1.96 -9.80
N PRO A 478 -19.15 1.45 -8.83
CA PRO A 478 -18.11 0.48 -9.13
C PRO A 478 -18.63 -0.97 -9.21
N LEU A 479 -19.85 -1.23 -8.73
CA LEU A 479 -20.46 -2.55 -8.62
C LEU A 479 -21.02 -3.05 -9.95
N LEU A 480 -21.02 -4.37 -10.12
CA LEU A 480 -21.66 -5.06 -11.22
C LEU A 480 -22.93 -5.72 -10.71
N GLU A 481 -24.08 -5.26 -11.17
CA GLU A 481 -25.36 -5.91 -10.94
C GLU A 481 -25.50 -7.13 -11.86
N LEU A 482 -25.96 -8.25 -11.32
CA LEU A 482 -26.25 -9.45 -12.07
C LEU A 482 -27.75 -9.71 -12.11
N ARG A 483 -28.28 -9.99 -13.30
CA ARG A 483 -29.71 -10.17 -13.58
C ARG A 483 -29.99 -11.45 -14.35
N ASP A 484 -31.13 -12.09 -14.06
CA ASP A 484 -31.67 -13.22 -14.81
C ASP A 484 -32.53 -12.77 -16.01
N LYS A 485 -33.09 -11.56 -15.94
CA LYS A 485 -34.02 -10.99 -16.93
C LYS A 485 -33.59 -9.59 -17.40
N PRO A 486 -33.99 -9.19 -18.61
CA PRO A 486 -33.75 -7.83 -19.11
C PRO A 486 -34.55 -6.81 -18.28
N GLN A 487 -33.94 -5.66 -18.04
CA GLN A 487 -34.60 -4.57 -17.31
C GLN A 487 -35.50 -3.78 -18.27
N GLN A 488 -36.79 -3.76 -17.99
CA GLN A 488 -37.80 -3.04 -18.79
C GLN A 488 -38.35 -1.82 -18.06
N GLN A 489 -37.93 -1.60 -16.81
CA GLN A 489 -38.36 -0.46 -16.01
C GLN A 489 -37.64 0.80 -16.46
N THR A 490 -38.45 1.81 -16.80
CA THR A 490 -38.03 3.18 -17.13
C THR A 490 -37.23 3.84 -15.98
N PRO A 491 -36.14 4.55 -16.28
CA PRO A 491 -35.40 5.38 -15.32
C PRO A 491 -36.28 6.47 -14.70
N ALA A 492 -35.90 6.95 -13.52
CA ALA A 492 -36.67 7.98 -12.81
C ALA A 492 -36.69 9.33 -13.56
N ASN A 493 -35.60 9.67 -14.25
CA ASN A 493 -35.46 10.91 -15.01
C ASN A 493 -35.15 10.59 -16.48
N GLU A 494 -36.16 10.42 -17.32
CA GLU A 494 -35.92 10.19 -18.75
C GLU A 494 -35.59 11.50 -19.49
N MET A 495 -34.42 11.55 -20.13
CA MET A 495 -34.01 12.57 -21.09
C MET A 495 -34.26 12.14 -22.54
N ASN A 496 -34.16 10.83 -22.83
CA ASN A 496 -34.42 10.20 -24.13
C ASN A 496 -33.72 10.91 -25.32
N LEU A 497 -32.40 10.98 -25.26
CA LEU A 497 -31.58 11.50 -26.34
C LEU A 497 -31.31 10.39 -27.38
N ALA A 498 -31.87 10.53 -28.58
CA ALA A 498 -31.63 9.59 -29.68
C ALA A 498 -30.16 9.65 -30.13
N ILE A 499 -29.47 8.51 -30.10
CA ILE A 499 -28.05 8.40 -30.50
C ILE A 499 -27.96 7.95 -31.95
N ASN A 500 -28.77 6.96 -32.31
CA ASN A 500 -29.02 6.49 -33.66
C ASN A 500 -30.39 5.77 -33.69
N PRO A 501 -30.88 5.28 -34.84
CA PRO A 501 -32.21 4.66 -34.92
C PRO A 501 -32.44 3.43 -34.02
N SER A 502 -31.39 2.73 -33.57
CA SER A 502 -31.53 1.56 -32.70
C SER A 502 -31.16 1.80 -31.24
N LEU A 503 -30.64 2.98 -30.88
CA LEU A 503 -30.12 3.27 -29.55
C LEU A 503 -30.49 4.67 -29.06
N THR A 504 -31.03 4.72 -27.85
CA THR A 504 -31.34 5.96 -27.12
C THR A 504 -30.50 6.01 -25.84
N LEU A 505 -29.97 7.19 -25.50
CA LEU A 505 -29.47 7.47 -24.15
C LEU A 505 -30.66 7.98 -23.32
N ALA A 506 -31.17 7.11 -22.45
CA ALA A 506 -32.37 7.38 -21.65
C ALA A 506 -32.08 8.36 -20.51
N ASP A 507 -30.94 8.22 -19.83
CA ASP A 507 -30.52 9.10 -18.72
C ASP A 507 -28.99 9.12 -18.60
N TYR A 508 -28.44 10.11 -17.90
CA TYR A 508 -27.05 10.12 -17.47
C TYR A 508 -26.85 10.87 -16.14
N GLU A 509 -25.82 10.47 -15.41
CA GLU A 509 -25.40 11.14 -14.18
C GLU A 509 -23.88 11.23 -14.11
N ILE A 510 -23.36 12.33 -13.56
CA ILE A 510 -21.91 12.50 -13.34
C ILE A 510 -21.67 12.68 -11.84
N THR A 511 -20.86 11.80 -11.27
CA THR A 511 -20.40 11.87 -9.88
C THR A 511 -18.87 11.86 -9.82
N THR A 512 -18.29 11.98 -8.63
CA THR A 512 -16.83 11.87 -8.44
C THR A 512 -16.50 10.54 -7.76
N ALA A 513 -15.67 9.71 -8.42
CA ALA A 513 -15.29 8.41 -7.86
C ALA A 513 -14.49 8.57 -6.55
N LEU A 514 -14.69 7.65 -5.60
CA LEU A 514 -14.08 7.69 -4.25
C LEU A 514 -14.56 8.88 -3.39
N GLU A 515 -15.74 9.42 -3.69
CA GLU A 515 -16.46 10.42 -2.91
C GLU A 515 -17.91 9.97 -2.71
N LEU A 516 -18.67 10.68 -1.87
CA LEU A 516 -20.08 10.36 -1.64
C LEU A 516 -20.86 10.43 -2.97
N TYR A 517 -21.79 9.50 -3.18
CA TYR A 517 -22.60 9.47 -4.38
C TYR A 517 -23.53 10.69 -4.42
N ALA A 518 -23.10 11.72 -5.14
CA ALA A 518 -23.83 12.95 -5.33
C ALA A 518 -23.54 13.49 -6.75
N PRO A 519 -24.60 13.77 -7.55
CA PRO A 519 -24.41 14.37 -8.86
C PRO A 519 -23.65 15.69 -8.75
N THR A 520 -22.67 15.90 -9.64
CA THR A 520 -21.88 17.12 -9.68
C THR A 520 -21.46 17.46 -11.10
N THR A 521 -21.34 18.76 -11.37
CA THR A 521 -20.65 19.28 -12.54
C THR A 521 -19.32 19.92 -12.17
N SER A 522 -18.92 19.91 -10.90
CA SER A 522 -17.66 20.47 -10.41
C SER A 522 -16.71 19.35 -10.00
N ILE A 523 -15.54 19.29 -10.64
CA ILE A 523 -14.58 18.20 -10.45
C ILE A 523 -13.16 18.77 -10.44
N ALA A 524 -12.40 18.46 -9.40
CA ALA A 524 -11.00 18.86 -9.31
C ALA A 524 -10.10 18.10 -10.31
N PRO A 525 -9.00 18.71 -10.81
CA PRO A 525 -7.97 18.00 -11.55
C PRO A 525 -7.40 16.83 -10.74
N ALA A 526 -6.91 15.79 -11.43
CA ALA A 526 -6.47 14.52 -10.85
C ALA A 526 -7.56 13.72 -10.11
N ARG A 527 -8.83 14.11 -10.22
CA ARG A 527 -9.99 13.30 -9.82
C ARG A 527 -10.58 12.58 -11.02
N THR A 528 -11.38 11.56 -10.72
CA THR A 528 -12.07 10.75 -11.71
C THR A 528 -13.54 11.09 -11.72
N ALA A 529 -14.01 11.66 -12.83
CA ALA A 529 -15.42 11.78 -13.11
C ALA A 529 -15.99 10.39 -13.38
N ARG A 530 -17.03 10.00 -12.65
CA ARG A 530 -17.78 8.78 -12.92
C ARG A 530 -19.03 9.15 -13.72
N VAL A 531 -19.02 8.79 -14.99
CA VAL A 531 -20.11 9.05 -15.94
C VAL A 531 -20.98 7.81 -15.99
N SER A 532 -22.14 7.85 -15.34
CA SER A 532 -23.16 6.82 -15.40
C SER A 532 -24.09 7.11 -16.57
N LEU A 533 -24.34 6.13 -17.41
CA LEU A 533 -25.18 6.22 -18.61
C LEU A 533 -26.25 5.15 -18.52
N THR A 534 -27.49 5.49 -18.84
CA THR A 534 -28.57 4.51 -19.00
C THR A 534 -28.97 4.44 -20.46
N TRP A 535 -28.64 3.34 -21.11
CA TRP A 535 -28.98 3.08 -22.50
C TRP A 535 -30.35 2.44 -22.60
N ARG A 536 -31.06 2.69 -23.71
CA ARG A 536 -32.27 1.99 -24.11
C ARG A 536 -32.13 1.47 -25.54
N ALA A 537 -32.32 0.17 -25.73
CA ALA A 537 -32.31 -0.45 -27.05
C ALA A 537 -33.68 -0.29 -27.74
N GLU A 538 -33.74 0.44 -28.84
CA GLU A 538 -34.99 0.63 -29.60
C GLU A 538 -35.21 -0.47 -30.65
N ASP A 539 -34.12 -1.09 -31.12
CA ASP A 539 -34.07 -2.21 -32.06
C ASP A 539 -32.79 -3.03 -31.80
N VAL A 540 -32.43 -3.94 -32.70
CA VAL A 540 -31.16 -4.68 -32.65
C VAL A 540 -29.97 -3.72 -32.67
N VAL A 541 -29.23 -3.67 -31.57
CA VAL A 541 -28.04 -2.82 -31.40
C VAL A 541 -26.79 -3.60 -31.78
N LYS A 542 -25.94 -3.04 -32.63
CA LYS A 542 -24.61 -3.63 -32.89
C LYS A 542 -23.65 -3.28 -31.76
N ASP A 543 -22.71 -4.18 -31.48
CA ASP A 543 -21.63 -3.92 -30.53
C ASP A 543 -20.89 -2.60 -30.82
N PHE A 544 -20.80 -1.73 -29.81
CA PHE A 544 -20.20 -0.41 -29.93
C PHE A 544 -19.23 -0.09 -28.78
N LEU A 545 -18.44 0.95 -28.97
CA LEU A 545 -17.64 1.60 -27.92
C LEU A 545 -18.27 2.96 -27.61
N VAL A 546 -18.29 3.32 -26.34
CA VAL A 546 -18.59 4.66 -25.85
C VAL A 546 -17.30 5.46 -25.85
N ARG A 547 -17.27 6.53 -26.63
CA ARG A 547 -16.19 7.50 -26.66
C ARG A 547 -16.60 8.73 -25.87
N LEU A 548 -15.88 9.00 -24.79
CA LEU A 548 -15.97 10.23 -24.03
C LEU A 548 -14.77 11.13 -24.38
N LYS A 549 -15.04 12.40 -24.67
CA LYS A 549 -14.03 13.42 -24.97
C LYS A 549 -14.23 14.63 -24.08
N LEU A 550 -13.14 15.11 -23.50
CA LEU A 550 -13.12 16.33 -22.69
C LEU A 550 -12.42 17.44 -23.47
N PHE A 551 -13.14 18.52 -23.73
CA PHE A 551 -12.61 19.71 -24.38
C PHE A 551 -12.43 20.86 -23.39
N ASP A 552 -11.34 21.60 -23.53
CA ASP A 552 -11.15 22.85 -22.77
C ASP A 552 -12.06 23.98 -23.30
N PRO A 553 -12.13 25.13 -22.60
CA PRO A 553 -12.91 26.28 -23.06
C PRO A 553 -12.51 26.84 -24.43
N ASP A 554 -11.31 26.55 -24.93
CA ASP A 554 -10.85 26.93 -26.28
C ASP A 554 -11.27 25.91 -27.35
N GLY A 555 -11.91 24.81 -26.96
CA GLY A 555 -12.32 23.74 -27.87
C GLY A 555 -11.19 22.75 -28.21
N ARG A 556 -10.10 22.73 -27.45
CA ARG A 556 -9.03 21.72 -27.61
C ARG A 556 -9.39 20.44 -26.89
N LEU A 557 -9.12 19.29 -27.53
CA LEU A 557 -9.28 17.99 -26.91
C LEU A 557 -8.17 17.75 -25.87
N ILE A 558 -8.55 17.60 -24.61
CA ILE A 558 -7.63 17.43 -23.48
C ILE A 558 -7.48 15.97 -23.07
N SER A 559 -8.58 15.21 -23.14
CA SER A 559 -8.60 13.80 -22.77
C SER A 559 -9.68 13.07 -23.57
N GLN A 560 -9.44 11.80 -23.87
CA GLN A 560 -10.38 10.92 -24.54
C GLN A 560 -10.30 9.52 -23.95
N LYS A 561 -11.44 8.83 -23.86
CA LYS A 561 -11.52 7.43 -23.47
C LYS A 561 -12.55 6.71 -24.34
N ASP A 562 -12.17 5.55 -24.87
CA ASP A 562 -13.03 4.65 -25.63
C ASP A 562 -13.16 3.33 -24.86
N GLU A 563 -14.39 2.93 -24.51
CA GLU A 563 -14.64 1.72 -23.72
C GLU A 563 -15.97 1.08 -24.12
N ALA A 564 -16.06 -0.25 -24.09
CA ALA A 564 -17.31 -0.95 -24.37
C ALA A 564 -18.31 -0.78 -23.21
N PRO A 565 -19.62 -0.71 -23.48
CA PRO A 565 -20.63 -0.69 -22.44
C PRO A 565 -20.49 -1.86 -21.47
N VAL A 566 -20.78 -1.62 -20.20
CA VAL A 566 -20.74 -2.62 -19.12
C VAL A 566 -19.37 -3.32 -19.06
N ARG A 567 -18.29 -2.58 -19.36
CA ARG A 567 -16.90 -3.07 -19.45
C ARG A 567 -16.72 -4.24 -20.44
N GLY A 568 -17.62 -4.35 -21.42
CA GLY A 568 -17.66 -5.44 -22.39
C GLY A 568 -18.22 -6.77 -21.86
N LEU A 569 -18.74 -6.81 -20.63
CA LEU A 569 -19.30 -8.01 -20.00
C LEU A 569 -20.72 -8.33 -20.48
N TYR A 570 -21.46 -7.32 -20.95
CA TYR A 570 -22.77 -7.51 -21.55
C TYR A 570 -22.85 -6.81 -22.92
N PRO A 571 -22.44 -7.49 -24.01
CA PRO A 571 -22.39 -6.93 -25.36
C PRO A 571 -23.74 -6.37 -25.82
N ALA A 572 -23.73 -5.24 -26.51
CA ALA A 572 -24.95 -4.56 -26.97
C ALA A 572 -25.77 -5.40 -27.96
N SER A 573 -25.12 -6.28 -28.71
CA SER A 573 -25.79 -7.27 -29.57
C SER A 573 -26.69 -8.28 -28.83
N GLN A 574 -26.56 -8.38 -27.51
CA GLN A 574 -27.40 -9.24 -26.67
C GLN A 574 -28.57 -8.49 -26.01
N TRP A 575 -28.66 -7.17 -26.19
CA TRP A 575 -29.72 -6.35 -25.61
C TRP A 575 -31.03 -6.58 -26.35
N GLN A 576 -32.12 -6.67 -25.59
CA GLN A 576 -33.45 -6.85 -26.14
C GLN A 576 -34.11 -5.51 -26.43
N ARG A 577 -35.05 -5.50 -27.38
CA ARG A 577 -35.85 -4.29 -27.65
C ARG A 577 -36.59 -3.84 -26.39
N GLY A 578 -36.49 -2.55 -26.08
CA GLY A 578 -37.03 -1.91 -24.88
C GLY A 578 -36.17 -2.08 -23.62
N GLU A 579 -35.05 -2.82 -23.69
CA GLU A 579 -34.20 -3.06 -22.53
C GLU A 579 -33.40 -1.81 -22.14
N TYR A 580 -33.36 -1.55 -20.82
CA TYR A 580 -32.54 -0.53 -20.19
C TYR A 580 -31.25 -1.13 -19.60
N VAL A 581 -30.10 -0.59 -20.00
CA VAL A 581 -28.79 -1.06 -19.54
C VAL A 581 -28.03 0.09 -18.88
N ASN A 582 -27.75 -0.04 -17.59
CA ASN A 582 -26.92 0.91 -16.85
C ASN A 582 -25.45 0.60 -17.08
N ASP A 583 -24.70 1.63 -17.37
CA ASP A 583 -23.30 1.60 -17.76
C ASP A 583 -22.54 2.70 -17.03
N VAL A 584 -21.25 2.49 -16.77
CA VAL A 584 -20.45 3.42 -15.97
C VAL A 584 -19.04 3.52 -16.53
N HIS A 585 -18.65 4.75 -16.89
CA HIS A 585 -17.31 5.09 -17.35
C HIS A 585 -16.60 6.00 -16.36
N ASN A 586 -15.55 5.49 -15.74
CA ASN A 586 -14.62 6.29 -14.96
C ASN A 586 -13.65 7.03 -15.91
N PHE A 587 -13.69 8.36 -15.89
CA PHE A 587 -12.95 9.27 -16.76
C PHE A 587 -12.06 10.21 -15.92
N LEU A 588 -10.73 10.07 -16.06
CA LEU A 588 -9.77 10.88 -15.29
C LEU A 588 -9.70 12.30 -15.86
N ILE A 589 -9.90 13.31 -15.01
CA ILE A 589 -9.57 14.70 -15.31
C ILE A 589 -8.05 14.85 -15.19
N PRO A 590 -7.31 15.19 -16.26
CA PRO A 590 -5.86 15.26 -16.21
C PRO A 590 -5.36 16.19 -15.11
N ALA A 591 -4.31 15.76 -14.41
CA ALA A 591 -3.64 16.60 -13.43
C ALA A 591 -3.07 17.84 -14.12
N GLY A 592 -3.22 18.99 -13.46
CA GLY A 592 -2.81 20.29 -13.98
C GLY A 592 -3.75 20.92 -15.01
N SER A 593 -4.92 20.33 -15.29
CA SER A 593 -5.97 21.01 -16.04
C SER A 593 -6.32 22.36 -15.38
N PRO A 594 -6.21 23.49 -16.09
CA PRO A 594 -6.54 24.79 -15.52
C PRO A 594 -8.01 24.92 -15.11
N PRO A 595 -8.33 25.77 -14.12
CA PRO A 595 -9.71 26.05 -13.76
C PRO A 595 -10.49 26.64 -14.94
N GLY A 596 -11.72 26.17 -15.15
CA GLY A 596 -12.54 26.63 -16.26
C GLY A 596 -13.74 25.73 -16.56
N LYS A 597 -14.53 26.12 -17.56
CA LYS A 597 -15.72 25.37 -18.02
C LYS A 597 -15.39 24.49 -19.22
N TYR A 598 -15.19 23.22 -18.95
CA TYR A 598 -14.87 22.19 -19.94
C TYR A 598 -16.15 21.58 -20.51
N GLN A 599 -16.04 21.01 -21.70
CA GLN A 599 -17.13 20.32 -22.38
C GLN A 599 -16.83 18.82 -22.44
N LEU A 600 -17.65 18.00 -21.76
CA LEU A 600 -17.66 16.55 -21.91
C LEU A 600 -18.63 16.16 -23.02
N LYS A 601 -18.13 15.49 -24.06
CA LYS A 601 -18.92 15.02 -25.20
C LYS A 601 -18.89 13.50 -25.31
N LEU A 602 -19.97 12.95 -25.84
CA LEU A 602 -20.19 11.52 -26.06
C LEU A 602 -20.32 11.22 -27.55
N GLN A 603 -19.74 10.11 -27.98
CA GLN A 603 -19.94 9.55 -29.32
C GLN A 603 -19.92 8.02 -29.23
N THR A 604 -20.67 7.34 -30.08
CA THR A 604 -20.58 5.88 -30.23
C THR A 604 -19.77 5.49 -31.46
N LEU A 605 -19.00 4.40 -31.33
CA LEU A 605 -18.18 3.85 -32.40
C LEU A 605 -18.51 2.38 -32.62
N ASP A 606 -18.45 1.92 -33.86
CA ASP A 606 -18.49 0.49 -34.15
C ASP A 606 -17.30 -0.23 -33.49
N ARG A 607 -17.57 -1.32 -32.76
CA ARG A 607 -16.54 -1.99 -31.95
C ARG A 607 -15.38 -2.56 -32.78
N ALA A 608 -15.67 -3.08 -33.98
CA ALA A 608 -14.69 -3.74 -34.83
C ALA A 608 -13.86 -2.74 -35.63
N THR A 609 -14.53 -1.78 -36.28
CA THR A 609 -13.92 -0.82 -37.21
C THR A 609 -13.45 0.47 -36.52
N LYS A 610 -13.92 0.73 -35.30
CA LYS A 610 -13.69 1.98 -34.53
C LYS A 610 -14.16 3.25 -35.26
N LYS A 611 -15.00 3.11 -36.29
CA LYS A 611 -15.62 4.23 -37.00
C LYS A 611 -16.82 4.74 -36.21
N SER A 612 -17.08 6.04 -36.28
CA SER A 612 -18.23 6.65 -35.63
C SER A 612 -19.55 6.08 -36.15
N THR A 613 -20.47 5.78 -35.23
CA THR A 613 -21.84 5.31 -35.51
C THR A 613 -22.91 6.31 -35.07
N SER A 614 -22.49 7.44 -34.50
CA SER A 614 -23.33 8.59 -34.15
C SER A 614 -22.56 9.90 -34.29
N ASP A 615 -23.32 11.00 -34.30
CA ASP A 615 -22.78 12.35 -34.14
C ASP A 615 -22.17 12.53 -32.75
N GLU A 616 -21.30 13.53 -32.62
CA GLU A 616 -20.73 13.90 -31.33
C GLU A 616 -21.73 14.77 -30.56
N ILE A 617 -22.19 14.28 -29.40
CA ILE A 617 -23.23 14.94 -28.61
C ILE A 617 -22.63 15.56 -27.35
N MET A 618 -23.08 16.76 -27.02
CA MET A 618 -22.71 17.46 -25.80
C MET A 618 -23.40 16.80 -24.59
N LEU A 619 -22.62 16.14 -23.72
CA LEU A 619 -23.16 15.44 -22.56
C LEU A 619 -23.31 16.39 -21.36
N ALA A 620 -22.22 17.02 -20.91
CA ALA A 620 -22.26 17.95 -19.77
C ALA A 620 -21.14 19.00 -19.81
N SER A 621 -21.41 20.19 -19.26
CA SER A 621 -20.34 21.17 -18.99
C SER A 621 -19.76 20.95 -17.59
N LEU A 622 -18.47 20.68 -17.52
CA LEU A 622 -17.76 20.42 -16.27
C LEU A 622 -16.97 21.67 -15.85
N ASN A 623 -17.19 22.13 -14.62
CA ASN A 623 -16.38 23.14 -13.97
C ASN A 623 -15.16 22.48 -13.33
N ILE A 624 -13.99 22.69 -13.90
CA ILE A 624 -12.74 22.20 -13.33
C ILE A 624 -12.30 23.14 -12.21
N GLU A 625 -12.10 22.58 -11.02
CA GLU A 625 -11.82 23.34 -9.81
C GLU A 625 -10.37 23.80 -9.73
N ARG A 626 -10.14 24.86 -8.96
CA ARG A 626 -8.80 25.31 -8.57
C ARG A 626 -8.19 24.38 -7.52
N VAL A 627 -6.96 23.95 -7.75
CA VAL A 627 -6.21 23.10 -6.82
C VAL A 627 -4.77 23.62 -6.65
N THR A 628 -4.35 23.78 -5.40
CA THR A 628 -3.01 24.33 -5.03
C THR A 628 -2.12 23.32 -4.30
N ASN A 629 -2.54 22.06 -4.19
CA ASN A 629 -1.81 21.00 -3.49
C ASN A 629 -1.35 19.88 -4.44
N LEU A 630 -1.39 20.12 -5.76
CA LEU A 630 -0.81 19.19 -6.72
C LEU A 630 0.72 19.16 -6.58
N THR A 631 1.28 17.98 -6.75
CA THR A 631 2.73 17.76 -6.81
C THR A 631 3.15 17.47 -8.25
N SER A 632 4.41 17.77 -8.59
CA SER A 632 4.90 17.67 -9.97
C SER A 632 4.89 16.23 -10.51
N ASP A 633 4.97 15.22 -9.63
CA ASP A 633 4.85 13.80 -9.98
C ASP A 633 3.43 13.37 -10.36
N GLN A 634 2.41 14.15 -10.01
CA GLN A 634 1.03 13.90 -10.42
C GLN A 634 0.75 14.38 -11.85
N VAL A 635 1.52 15.36 -12.35
CA VAL A 635 1.36 15.92 -13.68
C VAL A 635 2.33 15.25 -14.64
N PHE A 636 1.81 14.61 -15.69
CA PHE A 636 2.67 14.02 -16.71
C PHE A 636 3.42 15.11 -17.50
N ILE A 637 4.75 15.10 -17.35
CA ILE A 637 5.70 15.99 -18.02
C ILE A 637 6.66 15.13 -18.83
N GLN A 638 6.69 15.31 -20.15
CA GLN A 638 7.53 14.50 -21.03
C GLN A 638 9.02 14.88 -20.90
N HIS A 639 9.32 16.18 -20.88
CA HIS A 639 10.65 16.73 -20.69
C HIS A 639 10.66 17.66 -19.47
N PRO A 640 11.02 17.15 -18.27
CA PRO A 640 11.09 17.96 -17.07
C PRO A 640 12.18 19.03 -17.16
N THR A 641 11.89 20.22 -16.63
CA THR A 641 12.81 21.35 -16.51
C THR A 641 12.63 22.03 -15.14
N ASP A 642 13.51 22.97 -14.81
CA ASP A 642 13.36 23.83 -13.63
C ASP A 642 13.72 25.28 -14.00
N ILE A 643 13.06 25.77 -15.05
CA ILE A 643 13.32 27.10 -15.60
C ILE A 643 12.47 28.11 -14.85
N VAL A 644 13.11 29.03 -14.14
CA VAL A 644 12.42 30.16 -13.50
C VAL A 644 12.18 31.24 -14.56
N LEU A 645 10.93 31.45 -14.94
CA LEU A 645 10.57 32.45 -15.96
C LEU A 645 10.55 33.86 -15.38
N ASN A 646 10.13 34.00 -14.12
CA ASN A 646 10.21 35.21 -13.31
C ASN A 646 10.11 34.88 -11.80
N ASP A 647 9.98 35.90 -10.95
CA ASP A 647 9.85 35.76 -9.49
C ASP A 647 8.60 34.97 -9.03
N ARG A 648 7.60 34.81 -9.90
CA ARG A 648 6.30 34.22 -9.58
C ARG A 648 5.99 32.92 -10.31
N ILE A 649 6.53 32.69 -11.50
CA ILE A 649 6.20 31.56 -12.38
C ILE A 649 7.47 30.81 -12.78
N ALA A 650 7.43 29.49 -12.64
CA ALA A 650 8.43 28.57 -13.19
C ALA A 650 7.81 27.68 -14.26
N LEU A 651 8.63 27.21 -15.20
CA LEU A 651 8.30 26.15 -16.14
C LEU A 651 8.88 24.84 -15.60
N LEU A 652 8.00 23.88 -15.29
CA LEU A 652 8.37 22.53 -14.85
C LEU A 652 8.69 21.59 -16.00
N GLY A 653 8.30 21.93 -17.22
CA GLY A 653 8.65 21.16 -18.40
C GLY A 653 7.71 21.38 -19.59
N TYR A 654 7.98 20.61 -20.63
CA TYR A 654 7.25 20.67 -21.91
C TYR A 654 7.08 19.26 -22.51
N GLY A 655 6.33 19.16 -23.60
CA GLY A 655 6.18 17.91 -24.37
C GLY A 655 5.60 18.13 -25.76
N GLY A 656 5.77 17.15 -26.64
CA GLY A 656 5.23 17.17 -28.02
C GLY A 656 6.19 17.72 -29.10
N LEU A 657 7.42 18.10 -28.74
CA LEU A 657 8.40 18.69 -29.67
C LEU A 657 9.36 17.68 -30.34
N ASP A 658 9.35 16.40 -29.94
CA ASP A 658 10.36 15.42 -30.40
C ASP A 658 10.14 14.92 -31.82
N ASN A 659 8.92 15.03 -32.34
CA ASN A 659 8.56 14.48 -33.63
C ASN A 659 8.93 15.48 -34.74
N PRO A 660 9.61 15.03 -35.82
CA PRO A 660 9.85 15.87 -36.97
C PRO A 660 8.55 16.43 -37.56
N ARG A 661 8.63 17.63 -38.13
CA ARG A 661 7.53 18.32 -38.81
C ARG A 661 7.92 18.72 -40.22
N ARG A 662 6.93 18.89 -41.08
CA ARG A 662 7.11 19.50 -42.41
C ARG A 662 6.73 20.97 -42.39
N ALA A 663 7.26 21.71 -43.35
CA ALA A 663 6.80 23.06 -43.61
C ALA A 663 5.28 23.05 -43.93
N GLY A 664 4.56 24.09 -43.49
CA GLY A 664 3.10 24.17 -43.60
C GLY A 664 2.31 23.37 -42.56
N GLU A 665 2.94 22.49 -41.77
CA GLU A 665 2.26 21.78 -40.68
C GLU A 665 2.07 22.66 -39.44
N THR A 666 1.27 22.19 -38.48
CA THR A 666 1.12 22.84 -37.17
C THR A 666 1.92 22.10 -36.10
N ILE A 667 2.69 22.84 -35.31
CA ILE A 667 3.39 22.32 -34.14
C ILE A 667 2.42 22.29 -32.96
N GLY A 668 2.00 21.09 -32.56
CA GLY A 668 1.32 20.87 -31.28
C GLY A 668 2.33 20.56 -30.17
N PHE A 669 2.34 21.34 -29.09
CA PHE A 669 3.16 21.07 -27.89
C PHE A 669 2.47 21.54 -26.61
N SER A 670 2.95 21.09 -25.46
CA SER A 670 2.43 21.46 -24.14
C SER A 670 3.49 22.10 -23.26
N LEU A 671 3.06 22.99 -22.37
CA LEU A 671 3.87 23.60 -21.32
C LEU A 671 3.23 23.33 -19.96
N VAL A 672 4.06 23.11 -18.95
CA VAL A 672 3.62 22.93 -17.56
C VAL A 672 4.25 24.01 -16.69
N PHE A 673 3.41 24.88 -16.14
CA PHE A 673 3.80 25.98 -15.26
C PHE A 673 3.61 25.61 -13.79
N ALA A 674 4.49 26.10 -12.92
CA ALA A 674 4.31 26.11 -11.48
C ALA A 674 4.27 27.54 -10.94
N VAL A 675 3.25 27.83 -10.14
CA VAL A 675 3.03 29.16 -9.58
C VAL A 675 3.66 29.24 -8.19
N ARG A 676 4.75 29.99 -8.08
CA ARG A 676 5.55 30.15 -6.84
C ARG A 676 4.98 31.23 -5.92
N GLN A 677 4.35 32.25 -6.50
CA GLN A 677 3.72 33.37 -5.81
C GLN A 677 2.44 33.80 -6.55
N ASN A 678 1.48 34.40 -5.85
CA ASN A 678 0.29 34.96 -6.48
C ASN A 678 0.69 35.97 -7.55
N VAL A 679 0.16 35.83 -8.76
CA VAL A 679 0.62 36.62 -9.90
C VAL A 679 -0.09 37.96 -9.98
N GLY A 680 -1.42 38.02 -9.84
CA GLY A 680 -2.18 39.26 -9.65
C GLY A 680 -2.19 40.27 -10.81
N GLN A 681 -1.51 39.97 -11.92
CA GLN A 681 -1.50 40.75 -13.15
C GLN A 681 -1.37 39.84 -14.39
N ASP A 682 -1.79 40.34 -15.55
CA ASP A 682 -1.66 39.62 -16.81
C ASP A 682 -0.20 39.69 -17.33
N ALA A 683 0.32 38.54 -17.76
CA ALA A 683 1.65 38.40 -18.33
C ALA A 683 1.54 37.72 -19.70
N PRO A 684 1.86 38.42 -20.82
CA PRO A 684 1.84 37.81 -22.14
C PRO A 684 3.01 36.84 -22.30
N LEU A 685 2.74 35.68 -22.90
CA LEU A 685 3.74 34.72 -23.33
C LEU A 685 4.10 34.97 -24.78
N GLU A 686 5.38 35.21 -25.04
CA GLU A 686 5.93 35.11 -26.39
C GLU A 686 6.52 33.72 -26.60
N ILE A 687 6.18 33.12 -27.74
CA ILE A 687 6.78 31.88 -28.23
C ILE A 687 7.49 32.23 -29.53
N GLY A 688 8.79 31.96 -29.62
CA GLY A 688 9.61 32.22 -30.79
C GLY A 688 10.18 30.93 -31.39
N LEU A 689 10.03 30.76 -32.70
CA LEU A 689 10.76 29.77 -33.48
C LEU A 689 12.07 30.39 -33.96
N VAL A 690 13.21 29.84 -33.53
CA VAL A 690 14.54 30.43 -33.78
C VAL A 690 15.37 29.46 -34.60
N GLY A 691 15.91 29.95 -35.72
CA GLY A 691 16.80 29.16 -36.59
C GLY A 691 18.21 29.00 -36.01
N SER A 692 19.03 28.17 -36.65
CA SER A 692 20.42 27.90 -36.25
C SER A 692 21.31 29.15 -36.21
N SER A 693 20.98 30.20 -36.96
CA SER A 693 21.66 31.51 -36.93
C SER A 693 21.31 32.38 -35.72
N GLY A 694 20.41 31.91 -34.84
CA GLY A 694 19.90 32.67 -33.69
C GLY A 694 18.83 33.72 -34.04
N LYS A 695 18.50 33.89 -35.33
CA LYS A 695 17.43 34.79 -35.79
C LYS A 695 16.05 34.16 -35.56
N ALA A 696 15.12 34.94 -35.01
CA ALA A 696 13.72 34.53 -34.90
C ALA A 696 13.09 34.47 -36.30
N ILE A 697 12.49 33.32 -36.61
CA ILE A 697 11.80 33.03 -37.86
C ILE A 697 10.32 33.37 -37.73
N ALA A 698 9.73 33.06 -36.58
CA ALA A 698 8.36 33.42 -36.23
C ALA A 698 8.27 33.73 -34.74
N ILE A 699 7.38 34.65 -34.36
CA ILE A 699 7.06 35.01 -32.98
C ILE A 699 5.55 35.05 -32.84
N TRP A 700 5.04 34.38 -31.82
CA TRP A 700 3.62 34.37 -31.46
C TRP A 700 3.46 34.94 -30.06
N GLN A 701 2.65 35.99 -29.93
CA GLN A 701 2.19 36.50 -28.63
C GLN A 701 0.83 35.87 -28.29
N ARG A 702 0.74 35.31 -27.09
CA ARG A 702 -0.44 34.62 -26.56
C ARG A 702 -0.57 34.87 -25.06
N ALA A 703 -1.76 34.73 -24.51
CA ALA A 703 -1.88 34.46 -23.08
C ALA A 703 -1.35 33.04 -22.80
N PRO A 704 -0.68 32.78 -21.66
CA PRO A 704 -0.28 31.42 -21.29
C PRO A 704 -1.47 30.45 -21.27
N ILE A 705 -2.59 30.90 -20.72
CA ILE A 705 -3.88 30.22 -20.80
C ILE A 705 -4.91 31.31 -21.11
N SER A 706 -5.57 31.20 -22.25
CA SER A 706 -6.54 32.16 -22.79
C SER A 706 -7.75 32.37 -21.88
N PHE A 707 -8.31 31.28 -21.36
CA PHE A 707 -9.52 31.27 -20.54
C PHE A 707 -9.24 31.34 -19.03
N TYR A 708 -7.96 31.32 -18.62
CA TYR A 708 -7.54 31.44 -17.23
C TYR A 708 -6.35 32.41 -17.11
N PRO A 709 -6.63 33.72 -17.08
CA PRO A 709 -5.60 34.76 -17.18
C PRO A 709 -4.64 34.71 -16.00
N THR A 710 -3.37 35.07 -16.23
CA THR A 710 -2.34 34.93 -15.18
C THR A 710 -2.63 35.76 -13.94
N ARG A 711 -3.42 36.84 -14.01
CA ARG A 711 -3.83 37.57 -12.80
C ARG A 711 -4.55 36.71 -11.77
N GLU A 712 -5.19 35.62 -12.20
CA GLU A 712 -5.93 34.69 -11.35
C GLU A 712 -5.07 33.54 -10.83
N TRP A 713 -3.78 33.48 -11.20
CA TRP A 713 -2.89 32.40 -10.77
C TRP A 713 -2.44 32.60 -9.32
N HIS A 714 -2.66 31.56 -8.52
CA HIS A 714 -2.37 31.49 -7.10
C HIS A 714 -1.18 30.58 -6.81
N LYS A 715 -0.45 30.93 -5.74
CA LYS A 715 0.67 30.12 -5.25
C LYS A 715 0.25 28.67 -5.01
N GLY A 716 1.06 27.74 -5.55
CA GLY A 716 0.87 26.30 -5.41
C GLY A 716 0.13 25.64 -6.58
N GLU A 717 -0.43 26.41 -7.52
CA GLU A 717 -1.00 25.84 -8.74
C GLU A 717 0.09 25.25 -9.65
N ILE A 718 -0.21 24.08 -10.24
CA ILE A 718 0.54 23.51 -11.37
C ILE A 718 -0.44 23.46 -12.54
N LEU A 719 -0.12 24.16 -13.63
CA LEU A 719 -1.02 24.39 -14.75
C LEU A 719 -0.41 23.88 -16.05
N LYS A 720 -1.10 22.96 -16.72
CA LYS A 720 -0.72 22.39 -18.02
C LYS A 720 -1.60 22.96 -19.12
N THR A 721 -0.95 23.43 -20.18
CA THR A 721 -1.63 24.02 -21.34
C THR A 721 -1.02 23.52 -22.64
N TYR A 722 -1.75 23.69 -23.73
CA TYR A 722 -1.42 23.17 -25.06
C TYR A 722 -1.44 24.30 -26.09
N TYR A 723 -0.50 24.25 -27.02
CA TYR A 723 -0.33 25.23 -28.08
C TYR A 723 -0.25 24.55 -29.44
N ASP A 724 -0.92 25.16 -30.41
CA ASP A 724 -0.90 24.79 -31.81
C ASP A 724 -0.36 25.98 -32.60
N LEU A 725 0.86 25.84 -33.14
CA LEU A 725 1.56 26.92 -33.85
C LEU A 725 1.78 26.57 -35.32
N PRO A 726 1.18 27.30 -36.28
CA PRO A 726 1.34 26.99 -37.69
C PRO A 726 2.75 27.33 -38.20
N LEU A 727 3.35 26.43 -38.96
CA LEU A 727 4.61 26.65 -39.66
C LEU A 727 4.36 27.25 -41.04
N THR A 728 5.27 28.11 -41.49
CA THR A 728 5.23 28.66 -42.84
C THR A 728 5.56 27.59 -43.88
N GLU A 729 4.89 27.61 -45.04
CA GLU A 729 5.11 26.64 -46.14
C GLU A 729 6.52 26.70 -46.73
N ASN A 730 7.18 27.85 -46.64
CA ASN A 730 8.54 28.06 -47.16
C ASN A 730 9.65 27.88 -46.10
N LEU A 731 9.36 27.17 -44.99
CA LEU A 731 10.32 26.96 -43.92
C LEU A 731 11.40 25.96 -44.36
N PRO A 732 12.70 26.33 -44.42
CA PRO A 732 13.75 25.40 -44.82
C PRO A 732 13.86 24.20 -43.88
N ALA A 733 14.19 23.03 -44.42
CA ALA A 733 14.54 21.87 -43.60
C ALA A 733 15.75 22.18 -42.71
N GLY A 734 15.71 21.74 -41.45
CA GLY A 734 16.72 22.06 -40.47
C GLY A 734 16.23 21.96 -39.03
N GLU A 735 17.15 22.14 -38.08
CA GLU A 735 16.83 22.17 -36.66
C GLU A 735 16.52 23.60 -36.21
N TYR A 736 15.39 23.76 -35.50
CA TYR A 736 14.96 25.04 -34.95
C TYR A 736 14.75 24.91 -33.44
N SER A 737 14.99 25.98 -32.70
CA SER A 737 14.73 26.03 -31.25
C SER A 737 13.45 26.79 -30.95
N ILE A 738 12.64 26.26 -30.05
CA ILE A 738 11.51 26.99 -29.45
C ILE A 738 12.03 27.74 -28.24
N LYS A 739 11.88 29.07 -28.27
CA LYS A 739 12.15 29.95 -27.13
C LYS A 739 10.83 30.50 -26.59
N ILE A 740 10.74 30.63 -25.27
CA ILE A 740 9.61 31.28 -24.62
C ILE A 740 10.08 32.48 -23.79
N THR A 741 9.23 33.50 -23.72
CA THR A 741 9.48 34.71 -22.94
C THR A 741 8.23 35.09 -22.17
N LEU A 742 8.37 35.28 -20.84
CA LEU A 742 7.29 35.74 -19.97
C LEU A 742 7.79 36.91 -19.11
N GLY A 743 7.92 38.09 -19.72
CA GLY A 743 8.36 39.34 -19.09
C GLY A 743 9.88 39.51 -18.87
N GLN A 744 10.71 38.47 -19.03
CA GLN A 744 12.19 38.51 -18.91
C GLN A 744 12.91 38.18 -20.24
N GLN A 745 14.13 37.64 -20.19
CA GLN A 745 14.91 37.23 -21.37
C GLN A 745 14.34 35.94 -22.01
N PRO A 746 14.41 35.79 -23.34
CA PRO A 746 13.95 34.59 -24.03
C PRO A 746 14.72 33.34 -23.61
N THR A 747 14.01 32.30 -23.17
CA THR A 747 14.61 31.03 -22.73
C THR A 747 14.29 29.91 -23.72
N ALA A 748 15.31 29.18 -24.16
CA ALA A 748 15.12 28.01 -25.02
C ALA A 748 14.58 26.83 -24.21
N ILE A 749 13.52 26.19 -24.69
CA ILE A 749 12.89 25.06 -24.01
C ILE A 749 13.13 23.74 -24.73
N GLY A 750 13.10 23.72 -26.06
CA GLY A 750 13.26 22.51 -26.85
C GLY A 750 13.61 22.80 -28.29
N LYS A 751 13.92 21.75 -29.04
CA LYS A 751 14.22 21.83 -30.46
C LYS A 751 13.22 21.03 -31.28
N ILE A 752 13.04 21.43 -32.52
CA ILE A 752 12.19 20.77 -33.50
C ILE A 752 12.96 20.56 -34.79
N GLN A 753 12.83 19.37 -35.37
CA GLN A 753 13.42 19.05 -36.66
C GLN A 753 12.39 19.29 -37.77
N ILE A 754 12.71 20.17 -38.72
CA ILE A 754 11.95 20.32 -39.94
C ILE A 754 12.56 19.42 -41.02
N VAL A 755 11.73 18.57 -41.61
CA VAL A 755 12.09 17.65 -42.69
C VAL A 755 11.48 18.12 -44.02
N PRO A 756 12.05 17.72 -45.16
CA PRO A 756 11.53 18.05 -46.48
C PRO A 756 10.07 17.63 -46.71
#